data_AF-A0A1A8AIE4-F1
#
_entry.id   AF-A0A1A8AIE4-F1
#
_cell.length_a   1.000
_cell.length_b   1.000
_cell.length_c   1.000
_cell.angle_alpha   90.00
_cell.angle_beta   90.00
_cell.angle_gamma   90.00
#
_symmetry.space_group_name_H-M   'P 1'
#
loop_
_entity.id
_entity.type
_entity.pdbx_description
1 polymer ?
#
loop_
_entity_poly.entity_id
_entity_poly.type
_entity_poly.pdbx_seq_one_letter_code
_entity_poly.pdbx_strand_id
1 'polypeptide(L)'
;MFSVPQSSKSEFLDKARQAREERKGQKEKEKSAILIQALIRRFLCRCRLQKQIRKEVDDYFQTSETGTTKRNALSILKIARKLLFIYGQEDKMRFEKLCRAILASMEVENEPKVWYVSMALSKDLTIPWLKQIKDVLWTCCQLLKNLKPDILQDNKLVTLYLTMLVTFTDTSTWRIVRGKGEALRPALTKICENIMGHLNQKGFYSMLQILLSNGLARSKPSLSKGTLTAIFTLSMRPVVAAHFSENLLRSFLIHIMSVPAIVYHLNVLTPECMASIQSHGLLRKFILFLSREEQCLDICVCLEGSHTLCLLGNLIYLGYLNEKVVEEEANHFVKDLTDMLSYCQRYVSQKKSNLTHWHPVLGWFSQTVDYGLNESMPLVTKQLQYLWGVSVIRTLFSDVLSKKLESQEATPPPPQPSTSQNNLPVKNLFKRAFQKSASVRNILKPVGGKRVDSAEVQKVCSICVLYQTALSTLTQIRLQILTGLTHLDDLLPKLWAFICELGPQGGLKLFMECLNNDTEESKQLLAMLMLFCDCSRHLITILDDIEVYEEQTSFKLEELLTISSFLNTFVYKMIWDGILENAKGEKLELFHSVHGWLMVLYERDCRRRFTPDDHWLRKDLKPSLLFQELEKGKRRAQLLLQYIPHVIPHKNRVLLFRNIVTKEKESLGLVETSSASPHVTHITIRRSRMLEDGYDQLRRLPVNSIKGVIRVKFVNDLGVDEAGIDQDGVFKEFLEEIIKKVFNPALNLFKTTSGNERLYPSPTSYIHENHLQLFEFVGKMLGKAVYEGIVVDVPFASFFLSQVLGHHHSTFYSSIDELPSLDSEFYKNLTSIKRYDGDVGDLGLTLSYDEDVMGQLVCHELIPGGKTMPVTNENKISYIHLMAHFRMHTQIKEQTAAFIRGFRSIINPEWLHMFSTPEVQRLISGDNAEIDLDDLKYDASIGTGLFGVVSC
;
A
#
# COMPACT_ATOMS: atom_id res chain seq x y z
N MET A 1 -85.60 -33.62 67.63
CA MET A 1 -84.89 -34.44 68.64
C MET A 1 -83.42 -34.51 68.26
N PHE A 2 -82.60 -33.80 69.03
CA PHE A 2 -81.13 -33.85 69.18
C PHE A 2 -80.23 -33.88 67.94
N SER A 3 -79.77 -32.68 67.56
CA SER A 3 -78.49 -32.45 66.89
C SER A 3 -77.32 -32.70 67.86
N VAL A 4 -76.34 -33.51 67.45
CA VAL A 4 -75.03 -33.69 68.11
C VAL A 4 -73.96 -33.23 67.10
N PRO A 5 -72.93 -32.45 67.50
CA PRO A 5 -72.27 -31.50 66.61
C PRO A 5 -71.26 -32.17 65.68
N GLN A 6 -71.44 -32.01 64.37
CA GLN A 6 -70.46 -32.38 63.34
C GLN A 6 -69.15 -31.57 63.40
N SER A 7 -69.05 -30.51 64.21
CA SER A 7 -67.83 -29.68 64.27
C SER A 7 -66.65 -30.37 64.98
N SER A 8 -66.88 -31.26 65.96
CA SER A 8 -65.77 -31.81 66.75
C SER A 8 -64.90 -32.82 65.97
N LYS A 9 -65.50 -33.57 65.04
CA LYS A 9 -64.78 -34.63 64.30
C LYS A 9 -63.97 -34.07 63.13
N SER A 10 -64.51 -33.09 62.39
CA SER A 10 -63.77 -32.41 61.32
C SER A 10 -62.64 -31.55 61.90
N GLU A 11 -62.90 -30.78 62.96
CA GLU A 11 -61.84 -30.02 63.65
C GLU A 11 -60.76 -30.93 64.24
N PHE A 12 -61.13 -32.11 64.77
CA PHE A 12 -60.15 -33.08 65.26
C PHE A 12 -59.29 -33.66 64.12
N LEU A 13 -59.90 -33.98 62.97
CA LEU A 13 -59.18 -34.49 61.81
C LEU A 13 -58.27 -33.43 61.17
N ASP A 14 -58.71 -32.18 61.09
CA ASP A 14 -57.89 -31.07 60.60
C ASP A 14 -56.77 -30.70 61.57
N LYS A 15 -57.02 -30.69 62.90
CA LYS A 15 -55.95 -30.57 63.90
C LYS A 15 -54.96 -31.72 63.84
N ALA A 16 -55.43 -32.96 63.61
CA ALA A 16 -54.55 -34.11 63.44
C ALA A 16 -53.74 -34.05 62.13
N ARG A 17 -54.32 -33.50 61.05
CA ARG A 17 -53.63 -33.26 59.77
C ARG A 17 -52.59 -32.15 59.90
N GLN A 18 -52.95 -31.00 60.47
CA GLN A 18 -52.01 -29.92 60.78
C GLN A 18 -50.87 -30.41 61.67
N ALA A 19 -51.17 -31.15 62.74
CA ALA A 19 -50.13 -31.74 63.59
C ALA A 19 -49.23 -32.75 62.85
N ARG A 20 -49.75 -33.49 61.85
CA ARG A 20 -48.95 -34.37 60.99
C ARG A 20 -48.08 -33.57 60.01
N GLU A 21 -48.61 -32.52 59.41
CA GLU A 21 -47.88 -31.63 58.51
C GLU A 21 -46.80 -30.85 59.26
N GLU A 22 -47.07 -30.37 60.47
CA GLU A 22 -46.08 -29.76 61.37
C GLU A 22 -44.99 -30.76 61.76
N ARG A 23 -45.33 -32.00 62.13
CA ARG A 23 -44.33 -33.05 62.40
C ARG A 23 -43.51 -33.40 61.16
N LYS A 24 -44.13 -33.41 59.97
CA LYS A 24 -43.42 -33.63 58.71
C LYS A 24 -42.46 -32.48 58.43
N GLY A 25 -42.91 -31.24 58.57
CA GLY A 25 -42.09 -30.03 58.43
C GLY A 25 -40.95 -29.98 59.45
N GLN A 26 -41.18 -30.42 60.69
CA GLN A 26 -40.15 -30.50 61.72
C GLN A 26 -39.10 -31.59 61.40
N LYS A 27 -39.54 -32.76 60.92
CA LYS A 27 -38.62 -33.82 60.45
C LYS A 27 -37.80 -33.38 59.24
N GLU A 28 -38.39 -32.61 58.32
CA GLU A 28 -37.67 -32.04 57.18
C GLU A 28 -36.65 -31.00 57.63
N LYS A 29 -37.02 -30.08 58.54
CA LYS A 29 -36.09 -29.13 59.16
C LYS A 29 -34.94 -29.82 59.87
N GLU A 30 -35.21 -30.89 60.62
CA GLU A 30 -34.19 -31.65 61.34
C GLU A 30 -33.24 -32.39 60.39
N LYS A 31 -33.77 -33.02 59.33
CA LYS A 31 -32.95 -33.62 58.27
C LYS A 31 -32.05 -32.59 57.57
N SER A 32 -32.60 -31.42 57.23
CA SER A 32 -31.82 -30.33 56.65
C SER A 32 -30.75 -29.81 57.62
N ALA A 33 -31.05 -29.70 58.92
CA ALA A 33 -30.07 -29.31 59.93
C ALA A 33 -28.93 -30.33 60.04
N ILE A 34 -29.22 -31.64 60.02
CA ILE A 34 -28.20 -32.70 60.03
C ILE A 34 -27.30 -32.62 58.79
N LEU A 35 -27.87 -32.41 57.60
CA LEU A 35 -27.11 -32.23 56.37
C LEU A 35 -26.19 -31.01 56.44
N ILE A 36 -26.70 -29.87 56.89
CA ILE A 36 -25.91 -28.63 57.06
C ILE A 36 -24.77 -28.87 58.07
N GLN A 37 -25.05 -29.49 59.21
CA GLN A 37 -24.03 -29.82 60.22
C GLN A 37 -22.96 -30.76 59.67
N ALA A 38 -23.34 -31.79 58.90
CA ALA A 38 -22.40 -32.71 58.28
C ALA A 38 -21.51 -31.98 57.24
N LEU A 39 -22.09 -31.10 56.42
CA LEU A 39 -21.35 -30.29 55.47
C LEU A 39 -20.37 -29.33 56.16
N ILE A 40 -20.78 -28.67 57.25
CA ILE A 40 -19.93 -27.79 58.05
C ILE A 40 -18.79 -28.58 58.70
N ARG A 41 -19.06 -29.74 59.32
CA ARG A 41 -18.02 -30.60 59.91
C ARG A 41 -17.01 -31.05 58.86
N ARG A 42 -17.47 -31.42 57.66
CA ARG A 42 -16.62 -31.78 56.52
C ARG A 42 -15.75 -30.59 56.08
N PHE A 43 -16.33 -29.40 55.96
CA PHE A 43 -15.60 -28.18 55.62
C PHE A 43 -14.52 -27.84 56.66
N LEU A 44 -14.87 -27.81 57.94
CA LEU A 44 -13.94 -27.53 59.03
C LEU A 44 -12.81 -28.57 59.11
N CYS A 45 -13.11 -29.85 58.90
CA CYS A 45 -12.10 -30.91 58.85
C CYS A 45 -11.11 -30.67 57.70
N ARG A 46 -11.60 -30.34 56.49
CA ARG A 46 -10.75 -29.98 55.35
C ARG A 46 -9.88 -28.76 55.66
N CYS A 47 -10.43 -27.71 56.29
CA CYS A 47 -9.66 -26.54 56.68
C CYS A 47 -8.57 -26.86 57.71
N ARG A 48 -8.86 -27.70 58.72
CA ARG A 48 -7.85 -28.14 59.71
C ARG A 48 -6.74 -28.95 59.05
N LEU A 49 -7.10 -29.90 58.18
CA LEU A 49 -6.13 -30.71 57.44
C LEU A 49 -5.24 -29.85 56.53
N GLN A 50 -5.82 -28.90 55.80
CA GLN A 50 -5.07 -27.95 54.98
C GLN A 50 -4.09 -27.12 55.81
N LYS A 51 -4.53 -26.58 56.95
CA LYS A 51 -3.65 -25.82 57.87
C LYS A 51 -2.51 -26.69 58.42
N GLN A 52 -2.80 -27.92 58.83
CA GLN A 52 -1.78 -28.84 59.31
C GLN A 52 -0.75 -29.15 58.22
N ILE A 53 -1.21 -29.49 57.01
CA ILE A 53 -0.31 -29.77 55.88
C ILE A 53 0.54 -28.54 55.53
N ARG A 54 -0.04 -27.33 55.49
CA ARG A 54 0.74 -26.09 55.24
C ARG A 54 1.84 -25.89 56.27
N LYS A 55 1.52 -26.11 57.55
CA LYS A 55 2.51 -26.03 58.63
C LYS A 55 3.65 -27.04 58.42
N GLU A 56 3.33 -28.29 58.13
CA GLU A 56 4.35 -29.32 57.85
C GLU A 56 5.24 -28.97 56.64
N VAL A 57 4.66 -28.36 55.61
CA VAL A 57 5.40 -27.87 54.43
C VAL A 57 6.31 -26.69 54.80
N ASP A 58 5.81 -25.74 55.59
CA ASP A 58 6.57 -24.57 56.04
C ASP A 58 7.74 -24.98 56.95
N ASP A 59 7.48 -25.87 57.91
CA ASP A 59 8.49 -26.42 58.82
C ASP A 59 9.61 -27.14 58.03
N TYR A 60 9.26 -27.91 56.99
CA TYR A 60 10.22 -28.56 56.11
C TYR A 60 11.13 -27.57 55.38
N PHE A 61 10.58 -26.46 54.89
CA PHE A 61 11.38 -25.45 54.18
C PHE A 61 12.21 -24.57 55.13
N GLN A 62 11.71 -24.24 56.33
CA GLN A 62 12.43 -23.46 57.35
C GLN A 62 13.65 -24.22 57.92
N THR A 63 13.51 -25.52 58.20
CA THR A 63 14.59 -26.37 58.73
C THR A 63 15.80 -26.46 57.77
N SER A 64 15.57 -26.19 56.49
CA SER A 64 16.62 -26.21 55.47
C SER A 64 17.33 -24.87 55.30
N GLU A 65 16.72 -23.74 55.67
CA GLU A 65 17.36 -22.42 55.63
C GLU A 65 18.37 -22.27 56.79
N THR A 66 18.24 -23.09 57.85
CA THR A 66 19.09 -23.12 59.04
C THR A 66 20.27 -24.11 58.98
N GLY A 67 20.48 -24.78 57.83
CA GLY A 67 21.73 -25.51 57.52
C GLY A 67 21.91 -26.92 58.10
N THR A 68 20.92 -27.50 58.78
CA THR A 68 21.14 -28.71 59.61
C THR A 68 20.78 -30.06 58.95
N THR A 69 20.15 -30.12 57.77
CA THR A 69 19.82 -31.42 57.12
C THR A 69 19.83 -31.38 55.58
N LYS A 70 20.57 -32.31 54.93
CA LYS A 70 20.55 -32.53 53.47
C LYS A 70 19.20 -33.12 53.03
N ARG A 71 18.52 -32.50 52.07
CA ARG A 71 17.22 -32.97 51.53
C ARG A 71 17.41 -34.22 50.68
N ASN A 72 16.91 -35.38 51.11
CA ASN A 72 16.90 -36.58 50.26
C ASN A 72 15.70 -36.57 49.27
N ALA A 73 15.84 -37.25 48.13
CA ALA A 73 14.80 -37.28 47.09
C ALA A 73 13.43 -37.76 47.59
N LEU A 74 13.42 -38.72 48.54
CA LEU A 74 12.20 -39.27 49.12
C LEU A 74 11.46 -38.25 50.01
N SER A 75 12.17 -37.40 50.74
CA SER A 75 11.57 -36.32 51.54
C SER A 75 10.90 -35.28 50.65
N ILE A 76 11.55 -34.90 49.55
CA ILE A 76 11.00 -33.98 48.55
C ILE A 76 9.74 -34.59 47.94
N LEU A 77 9.75 -35.87 47.56
CA LEU A 77 8.58 -36.59 47.02
C LEU A 77 7.38 -36.56 47.98
N LYS A 78 7.61 -36.79 49.28
CA LYS A 78 6.58 -36.77 50.33
C LYS A 78 5.97 -35.37 50.51
N ILE A 79 6.82 -34.35 50.62
CA ILE A 79 6.37 -32.95 50.81
C ILE A 79 5.66 -32.43 49.56
N ALA A 80 6.19 -32.71 48.37
CA ALA A 80 5.53 -32.38 47.10
C ALA A 80 4.13 -32.99 47.02
N ARG A 81 3.94 -34.24 47.46
CA ARG A 81 2.64 -34.92 47.40
C ARG A 81 1.62 -34.25 48.32
N LYS A 82 2.06 -33.88 49.52
CA LYS A 82 1.23 -33.16 50.50
C LYS A 82 0.85 -31.77 49.98
N LEU A 83 1.81 -31.03 49.43
CA LEU A 83 1.54 -29.69 48.88
C LEU A 83 0.58 -29.74 47.69
N LEU A 84 0.82 -30.63 46.71
CA LEU A 84 -0.06 -30.77 45.54
C LEU A 84 -1.48 -31.21 45.91
N PHE A 85 -1.66 -31.97 47.01
CA PHE A 85 -2.99 -32.38 47.48
C PHE A 85 -3.85 -31.20 47.96
N ILE A 86 -3.24 -30.15 48.50
CA ILE A 86 -3.95 -28.98 49.06
C ILE A 86 -3.78 -27.70 48.24
N TYR A 87 -3.06 -27.75 47.13
CA TYR A 87 -2.59 -26.58 46.39
C TYR A 87 -3.73 -25.62 46.00
N GLY A 88 -3.57 -24.35 46.35
CA GLY A 88 -4.47 -23.26 45.97
C GLY A 88 -3.72 -21.95 45.72
N GLN A 89 -4.46 -20.85 45.49
CA GLN A 89 -3.86 -19.53 45.17
C GLN A 89 -2.92 -19.00 46.26
N GLU A 90 -3.17 -19.35 47.53
CA GLU A 90 -2.36 -18.95 48.70
C GLU A 90 -1.02 -19.70 48.79
N ASP A 91 -0.82 -20.76 48.01
CA ASP A 91 0.31 -21.68 48.13
C ASP A 91 1.40 -21.45 47.07
N LYS A 92 1.33 -20.36 46.29
CA LYS A 92 2.30 -20.00 45.22
C LYS A 92 3.73 -19.92 45.74
N MET A 93 3.95 -19.26 46.88
CA MET A 93 5.29 -19.12 47.48
C MET A 93 5.84 -20.47 47.97
N ARG A 94 4.97 -21.35 48.50
CA ARG A 94 5.37 -22.73 48.90
C ARG A 94 5.75 -23.56 47.68
N PHE A 95 5.01 -23.40 46.59
CA PHE A 95 5.31 -24.07 45.32
C PHE A 95 6.63 -23.58 44.71
N GLU A 96 6.90 -22.28 44.77
CA GLU A 96 8.19 -21.71 44.38
C GLU A 96 9.36 -22.31 45.18
N LYS A 97 9.23 -22.39 46.52
CA LYS A 97 10.21 -23.08 47.38
C LYS A 97 10.38 -24.56 47.01
N LEU A 98 9.30 -25.25 46.65
CA LEU A 98 9.34 -26.62 46.18
C LEU A 98 10.13 -26.77 44.87
N CYS A 99 9.86 -25.92 43.86
CA CYS A 99 10.59 -25.93 42.60
C CYS A 99 12.09 -25.71 42.82
N ARG A 100 12.47 -24.74 43.64
CA ARG A 100 13.88 -24.52 44.01
C ARG A 100 14.49 -25.73 44.71
N ALA A 101 13.76 -26.38 45.61
CA ALA A 101 14.23 -27.58 46.29
C ALA A 101 14.49 -28.74 45.32
N ILE A 102 13.59 -28.93 44.34
CA ILE A 102 13.75 -29.94 43.30
C ILE A 102 14.96 -29.63 42.43
N LEU A 103 15.13 -28.40 41.92
CA LEU A 103 16.28 -28.02 41.10
C LEU A 103 17.60 -28.11 41.86
N ALA A 104 17.67 -27.57 43.08
CA ALA A 104 18.87 -27.66 43.91
C ALA A 104 19.26 -29.13 44.15
N SER A 105 18.28 -30.04 44.28
CA SER A 105 18.58 -31.47 44.41
C SER A 105 19.29 -32.03 43.18
N MET A 106 19.06 -31.48 41.98
CA MET A 106 19.68 -31.93 40.73
C MET A 106 21.11 -31.40 40.53
N GLU A 107 21.49 -30.35 41.28
CA GLU A 107 22.81 -29.71 41.20
C GLU A 107 23.84 -30.27 42.20
N VAL A 108 23.42 -31.15 43.11
CA VAL A 108 24.32 -31.78 44.09
C VAL A 108 25.30 -32.74 43.39
N GLU A 109 26.59 -32.63 43.72
CA GLU A 109 27.64 -33.49 43.16
C GLU A 109 27.74 -34.83 43.91
N ASN A 110 28.01 -35.90 43.16
CA ASN A 110 28.42 -37.21 43.66
C ASN A 110 27.50 -37.93 44.67
N GLU A 111 26.21 -37.55 44.79
CA GLU A 111 25.23 -38.20 45.66
C GLU A 111 23.94 -38.61 44.91
N PRO A 112 23.91 -39.79 44.23
CA PRO A 112 22.76 -40.22 43.44
C PRO A 112 21.46 -40.35 44.24
N LYS A 113 21.52 -40.59 45.56
CA LYS A 113 20.34 -40.71 46.43
C LYS A 113 19.62 -39.38 46.69
N VAL A 114 20.26 -38.25 46.37
CA VAL A 114 19.73 -36.90 46.56
C VAL A 114 18.97 -36.41 45.34
N TRP A 115 19.40 -36.81 44.14
CA TRP A 115 18.77 -36.39 42.89
C TRP A 115 17.32 -36.83 42.84
N TYR A 116 16.41 -35.87 42.62
CA TYR A 116 14.99 -36.15 42.54
C TYR A 116 14.63 -37.16 41.42
N VAL A 117 15.38 -37.15 40.31
CA VAL A 117 15.24 -38.11 39.19
C VAL A 117 15.55 -39.56 39.61
N SER A 118 16.34 -39.81 40.65
CA SER A 118 16.69 -41.17 41.07
C SER A 118 15.49 -41.99 41.54
N MET A 119 14.37 -41.34 41.89
CA MET A 119 13.10 -42.02 42.16
C MET A 119 12.53 -42.72 40.93
N ALA A 120 12.90 -42.29 39.72
CA ALA A 120 12.51 -42.93 38.47
C ALA A 120 13.13 -44.32 38.30
N LEU A 121 14.23 -44.62 39.00
CA LEU A 121 14.93 -45.92 38.93
C LEU A 121 14.39 -46.95 39.94
N SER A 122 13.48 -46.55 40.84
CA SER A 122 12.92 -47.43 41.87
C SER A 122 11.60 -48.06 41.41
N LYS A 123 11.54 -49.40 41.38
CA LYS A 123 10.36 -50.17 40.91
C LYS A 123 9.02 -49.71 41.53
N ASP A 124 9.02 -49.35 42.82
CA ASP A 124 7.80 -48.95 43.54
C ASP A 124 7.47 -47.46 43.43
N LEU A 125 8.47 -46.62 43.12
CA LEU A 125 8.34 -45.16 43.16
C LEU A 125 8.29 -44.50 41.78
N THR A 126 8.65 -45.20 40.70
CA THR A 126 8.65 -44.63 39.33
C THR A 126 7.28 -44.10 38.92
N ILE A 127 6.20 -44.87 39.08
CA ILE A 127 4.85 -44.45 38.66
C ILE A 127 4.34 -43.26 39.51
N PRO A 128 4.39 -43.32 40.86
CA PRO A 128 3.98 -42.18 41.68
C PRO A 128 4.82 -40.92 41.45
N TRP A 129 6.12 -41.06 41.22
CA TRP A 129 7.02 -39.95 40.89
C TRP A 129 6.67 -39.36 39.53
N LEU A 130 6.43 -40.19 38.51
CA LEU A 130 6.08 -39.73 37.17
C LEU A 130 4.78 -38.93 37.16
N LYS A 131 3.76 -39.39 37.89
CA LYS A 131 2.51 -38.62 38.07
C LYS A 131 2.78 -37.28 38.75
N GLN A 132 3.56 -37.29 39.83
CA GLN A 132 3.88 -36.08 40.57
C GLN A 132 4.66 -35.06 39.74
N ILE A 133 5.70 -35.47 39.00
CA ILE A 133 6.48 -34.52 38.18
C ILE A 133 5.63 -33.94 37.06
N LYS A 134 4.73 -34.73 36.45
CA LYS A 134 3.76 -34.21 35.47
C LYS A 134 2.85 -33.13 36.07
N ASP A 135 2.33 -33.34 37.29
CA ASP A 135 1.49 -32.37 37.98
C ASP A 135 2.27 -31.10 38.37
N VAL A 136 3.51 -31.25 38.85
CA VAL A 136 4.41 -30.11 39.14
C VAL A 136 4.68 -29.30 37.88
N LEU A 137 5.13 -29.94 36.80
CA LEU A 137 5.46 -29.24 35.55
C LEU A 137 4.25 -28.58 34.92
N TRP A 138 3.08 -29.22 34.96
CA TRP A 138 1.84 -28.59 34.50
C TRP A 138 1.46 -27.38 35.34
N THR A 139 1.64 -27.44 36.66
CA THR A 139 1.43 -26.29 37.56
C THR A 139 2.40 -25.15 37.22
N CYS A 140 3.66 -25.45 36.89
CA CYS A 140 4.61 -24.46 36.35
C CYS A 140 4.06 -23.78 35.09
N CYS A 141 3.54 -24.54 34.11
CA CYS A 141 2.93 -23.98 32.90
C CYS A 141 1.72 -23.07 33.20
N GLN A 142 0.85 -23.47 34.13
CA GLN A 142 -0.31 -22.66 34.53
C GLN A 142 0.09 -21.36 35.24
N LEU A 143 1.18 -21.38 36.01
CA LEU A 143 1.71 -20.18 36.65
C LEU A 143 2.38 -19.25 35.64
N LEU A 144 3.12 -19.78 34.66
CA LEU A 144 3.73 -19.01 33.58
C LEU A 144 2.72 -18.13 32.83
N LYS A 145 1.48 -18.63 32.64
CA LYS A 145 0.40 -17.88 31.99
C LYS A 145 0.10 -16.51 32.62
N ASN A 146 0.29 -16.38 33.94
CA ASN A 146 -0.09 -15.18 34.69
C ASN A 146 1.09 -14.24 34.96
N LEU A 147 2.31 -14.62 34.57
CA LEU A 147 3.52 -13.85 34.82
C LEU A 147 3.80 -12.87 33.68
N LYS A 148 4.31 -11.69 34.04
CA LYS A 148 4.70 -10.63 33.09
C LYS A 148 6.22 -10.48 33.07
N PRO A 149 6.91 -10.88 31.97
CA PRO A 149 8.38 -10.89 31.94
C PRO A 149 9.07 -9.53 32.16
N ASP A 150 8.35 -8.42 31.96
CA ASP A 150 8.81 -7.06 32.24
C ASP A 150 8.92 -6.72 33.72
N ILE A 151 8.23 -7.46 34.60
CA ILE A 151 8.35 -7.30 36.04
C ILE A 151 9.52 -8.17 36.53
N LEU A 152 10.51 -7.56 37.19
CA LEU A 152 11.73 -8.25 37.62
C LEU A 152 11.46 -9.48 38.51
N GLN A 153 10.47 -9.40 39.41
CA GLN A 153 10.09 -10.52 40.28
C GLN A 153 9.48 -11.67 39.47
N ASP A 154 8.56 -11.36 38.54
CA ASP A 154 7.95 -12.34 37.66
C ASP A 154 8.99 -12.98 36.73
N ASN A 155 9.96 -12.21 36.22
CA ASN A 155 11.03 -12.73 35.37
C ASN A 155 11.89 -13.81 36.08
N LYS A 156 12.18 -13.61 37.39
CA LYS A 156 12.83 -14.64 38.20
C LYS A 156 11.99 -15.91 38.31
N LEU A 157 10.67 -15.78 38.43
CA LEU A 157 9.74 -16.91 38.46
C LEU A 157 9.61 -17.59 37.10
N VAL A 158 9.56 -16.82 36.01
CA VAL A 158 9.59 -17.33 34.63
C VAL A 158 10.83 -18.17 34.42
N THR A 159 12.00 -17.65 34.79
CA THR A 159 13.27 -18.38 34.70
C THR A 159 13.20 -19.68 35.51
N LEU A 160 12.76 -19.63 36.78
CA LEU A 160 12.63 -20.80 37.64
C LEU A 160 11.74 -21.89 37.03
N TYR A 161 10.55 -21.52 36.54
CA TYR A 161 9.57 -22.46 35.99
C TYR A 161 10.01 -23.02 34.63
N LEU A 162 10.67 -22.21 33.79
CA LEU A 162 11.28 -22.69 32.55
C LEU A 162 12.45 -23.62 32.82
N THR A 163 13.31 -23.34 33.81
CA THR A 163 14.40 -24.26 34.20
C THR A 163 13.86 -25.59 34.70
N MET A 164 12.75 -25.60 35.46
CA MET A 164 12.05 -26.85 35.81
C MET A 164 11.64 -27.64 34.57
N LEU A 165 11.01 -26.97 33.59
CA LEU A 165 10.60 -27.60 32.34
C LEU A 165 11.81 -28.12 31.55
N VAL A 166 12.85 -27.30 31.33
CA VAL A 166 14.06 -27.69 30.59
C VAL A 166 14.75 -28.90 31.23
N THR A 167 14.84 -28.90 32.57
CA THR A 167 15.50 -29.96 33.34
C THR A 167 14.76 -31.28 33.20
N PHE A 168 13.44 -31.33 33.38
CA PHE A 168 12.70 -32.60 33.42
C PHE A 168 12.15 -33.09 32.08
N THR A 169 12.44 -32.38 30.99
CA THR A 169 12.00 -32.75 29.64
C THR A 169 13.15 -33.14 28.73
N ASP A 170 14.38 -33.20 29.25
CA ASP A 170 15.57 -33.67 28.54
C ASP A 170 16.62 -34.24 29.49
N THR A 171 17.26 -35.32 29.06
CA THR A 171 18.18 -36.10 29.89
C THR A 171 19.60 -35.53 29.95
N SER A 172 19.97 -34.55 29.10
CA SER A 172 21.33 -34.00 29.05
C SER A 172 21.73 -33.29 30.35
N THR A 173 20.74 -32.71 31.03
CA THR A 173 20.91 -32.03 32.32
C THR A 173 21.03 -33.02 33.49
N TRP A 174 20.67 -34.30 33.29
CA TRP A 174 20.64 -35.28 34.35
C TRP A 174 22.01 -35.90 34.57
N ARG A 175 22.63 -35.57 35.69
CA ARG A 175 23.94 -36.12 36.10
C ARG A 175 23.94 -37.65 36.22
N ILE A 176 22.78 -38.26 36.48
CA ILE A 176 22.59 -39.72 36.55
C ILE A 176 22.87 -40.44 35.23
N VAL A 177 22.86 -39.72 34.10
CA VAL A 177 23.04 -40.27 32.76
C VAL A 177 24.50 -40.11 32.26
N ARG A 178 25.38 -39.50 33.07
CA ARG A 178 26.80 -39.33 32.75
C ARG A 178 27.62 -40.57 33.18
N GLY A 179 28.69 -40.87 32.44
CA GLY A 179 29.60 -41.99 32.75
C GLY A 179 28.89 -43.35 32.71
N LYS A 180 28.95 -44.13 33.81
CA LYS A 180 28.35 -45.47 33.91
C LYS A 180 26.81 -45.50 33.74
N GLY A 181 26.14 -44.35 33.85
CA GLY A 181 24.69 -44.23 33.68
C GLY A 181 24.22 -44.04 32.23
N GLU A 182 25.13 -44.01 31.26
CA GLU A 182 24.79 -43.76 29.85
C GLU A 182 23.87 -44.86 29.26
N ALA A 183 24.01 -46.10 29.73
CA ALA A 183 23.13 -47.21 29.37
C ALA A 183 21.65 -46.99 29.74
N LEU A 184 21.38 -46.11 30.73
CA LEU A 184 20.01 -45.76 31.15
C LEU A 184 19.39 -44.64 30.29
N ARG A 185 20.18 -43.97 29.43
CA ARG A 185 19.74 -42.82 28.63
C ARG A 185 18.49 -43.13 27.79
N PRO A 186 18.38 -44.25 27.06
CA PRO A 186 17.21 -44.51 26.22
C PRO A 186 15.90 -44.63 27.03
N ALA A 187 15.94 -45.35 28.16
CA ALA A 187 14.78 -45.52 29.03
C ALA A 187 14.34 -44.21 29.68
N LEU A 188 15.30 -43.40 30.13
CA LEU A 188 15.06 -42.09 30.74
C LEU A 188 14.57 -41.06 29.71
N THR A 189 15.07 -41.10 28.48
CA THR A 189 14.55 -40.27 27.37
C THR A 189 13.09 -40.62 27.08
N LYS A 190 12.69 -41.90 27.15
CA LYS A 190 11.29 -42.30 26.99
C LYS A 190 10.37 -41.72 28.07
N ILE A 191 10.89 -41.57 29.29
CA ILE A 191 10.18 -40.88 30.38
C ILE A 191 10.00 -39.39 30.04
N CYS A 192 11.03 -38.71 29.56
CA CYS A 192 10.93 -37.31 29.12
C CYS A 192 9.90 -37.14 27.99
N GLU A 193 9.89 -38.03 26.98
CA GLU A 193 8.87 -38.04 25.92
C GLU A 193 7.46 -38.19 26.50
N ASN A 194 7.28 -39.07 27.49
CA ASN A 194 5.99 -39.30 28.14
C ASN A 194 5.52 -38.08 28.95
N ILE A 195 6.45 -37.38 29.60
CA ILE A 195 6.19 -36.11 30.28
C ILE A 195 5.77 -35.04 29.27
N MET A 196 6.54 -34.87 28.18
CA MET A 196 6.22 -33.89 27.13
C MET A 196 4.89 -34.19 26.44
N GLY A 197 4.58 -35.45 26.15
CA GLY A 197 3.29 -35.86 25.62
C GLY A 197 2.14 -35.47 26.55
N HIS A 198 2.30 -35.64 27.86
CA HIS A 198 1.30 -35.21 28.85
C HIS A 198 1.10 -33.70 28.88
N LEU A 199 2.19 -32.91 28.83
CA LEU A 199 2.11 -31.45 28.81
C LEU A 199 1.39 -30.97 27.54
N ASN A 200 1.71 -31.54 26.38
CA ASN A 200 1.09 -31.17 25.11
C ASN A 200 -0.42 -31.46 25.10
N GLN A 201 -0.85 -32.61 25.61
CA GLN A 201 -2.27 -32.95 25.74
C GLN A 201 -3.06 -31.95 26.60
N LYS A 202 -2.40 -31.27 27.53
CA LYS A 202 -3.02 -30.25 28.39
C LYS A 202 -2.97 -28.83 27.79
N GLY A 203 -2.36 -28.63 26.63
CA GLY A 203 -2.24 -27.32 25.98
C GLY A 203 -0.93 -26.59 26.29
N PHE A 204 0.20 -27.29 26.25
CA PHE A 204 1.52 -26.69 26.50
C PHE A 204 1.85 -25.50 25.58
N TYR A 205 1.59 -25.64 24.28
CA TYR A 205 1.91 -24.59 23.29
C TYR A 205 1.16 -23.29 23.53
N SER A 206 -0.11 -23.33 23.94
CA SER A 206 -0.86 -22.11 24.23
C SER A 206 -0.30 -21.36 25.45
N MET A 207 0.28 -22.07 26.42
CA MET A 207 0.97 -21.43 27.55
C MET A 207 2.25 -20.73 27.09
N LEU A 208 3.03 -21.36 26.20
CA LEU A 208 4.22 -20.75 25.62
C LEU A 208 3.87 -19.53 24.76
N GLN A 209 2.79 -19.59 23.97
CA GLN A 209 2.31 -18.48 23.16
C GLN A 209 2.02 -17.24 24.01
N ILE A 210 1.31 -17.41 25.14
CA ILE A 210 0.98 -16.30 26.04
C ILE A 210 2.26 -15.67 26.60
N LEU A 211 3.22 -16.49 27.03
CA LEU A 211 4.49 -16.01 27.57
C LEU A 211 5.33 -15.28 26.51
N LEU A 212 5.39 -15.83 25.29
CA LEU A 212 6.08 -15.21 24.16
C LEU A 212 5.42 -13.89 23.76
N SER A 213 4.10 -13.85 23.68
CA SER A 213 3.35 -12.64 23.30
C SER A 213 3.53 -11.54 24.33
N ASN A 214 3.37 -11.86 25.63
CA ASN A 214 3.66 -10.91 26.72
C ASN A 214 5.11 -10.41 26.68
N GLY A 215 6.04 -11.28 26.26
CA GLY A 215 7.47 -11.00 26.22
C GLY A 215 7.94 -10.15 25.04
N LEU A 216 7.38 -10.41 23.85
CA LEU A 216 7.89 -9.96 22.55
C LEU A 216 6.96 -8.99 21.81
N ALA A 217 5.64 -9.00 22.05
CA ALA A 217 4.70 -8.11 21.36
C ALA A 217 4.76 -6.68 21.96
N ARG A 218 5.88 -6.00 21.71
CA ARG A 218 6.25 -4.68 22.23
C ARG A 218 7.45 -4.12 21.45
N SER A 219 7.68 -2.82 21.55
CA SER A 219 8.80 -2.16 20.86
C SER A 219 10.20 -2.68 21.27
N LYS A 220 10.38 -3.02 22.54
CA LYS A 220 11.62 -3.62 23.08
C LYS A 220 11.31 -4.94 23.78
N PRO A 221 11.91 -6.07 23.36
CA PRO A 221 11.63 -7.38 23.96
C PRO A 221 12.05 -7.41 25.44
N SER A 222 11.21 -8.01 26.28
CA SER A 222 11.45 -8.14 27.73
C SER A 222 12.06 -9.49 28.13
N LEU A 223 12.08 -10.47 27.22
CA LEU A 223 12.69 -11.77 27.44
C LEU A 223 14.21 -11.68 27.28
N SER A 224 14.95 -12.23 28.24
CA SER A 224 16.41 -12.37 28.13
C SER A 224 16.77 -13.46 27.11
N LYS A 225 18.00 -13.40 26.55
CA LYS A 225 18.55 -14.42 25.63
C LYS A 225 18.28 -15.85 26.15
N GLY A 226 18.66 -16.14 27.40
CA GLY A 226 18.49 -17.46 28.00
C GLY A 226 17.02 -17.89 28.14
N THR A 227 16.12 -16.96 28.46
CA THR A 227 14.68 -17.23 28.59
C THR A 227 14.08 -17.57 27.23
N LEU A 228 14.38 -16.78 26.21
CA LEU A 228 13.90 -17.01 24.84
C LEU A 228 14.44 -18.34 24.28
N THR A 229 15.73 -18.63 24.48
CA THR A 229 16.32 -19.93 24.13
C THR A 229 15.59 -21.08 24.81
N ALA A 230 15.34 -20.99 26.12
CA ALA A 230 14.64 -22.03 26.86
C ALA A 230 13.22 -22.28 26.33
N ILE A 231 12.44 -21.22 26.09
CA ILE A 231 11.09 -21.32 25.53
C ILE A 231 11.13 -21.98 24.15
N PHE A 232 12.02 -21.52 23.27
CA PHE A 232 12.11 -22.04 21.91
C PHE A 232 12.56 -23.51 21.90
N THR A 233 13.61 -23.87 22.66
CA THR A 233 14.05 -25.26 22.81
C THR A 233 12.93 -26.16 23.34
N LEU A 234 12.16 -25.70 24.33
CA LEU A 234 11.02 -26.45 24.86
C LEU A 234 9.91 -26.66 23.81
N SER A 235 9.66 -25.66 22.96
CA SER A 235 8.69 -25.77 21.86
C SER A 235 9.16 -26.72 20.76
N MET A 236 10.48 -26.83 20.52
CA MET A 236 11.06 -27.70 19.49
C MET A 236 11.07 -29.19 19.90
N ARG A 237 11.30 -29.49 21.17
CA ARG A 237 11.46 -30.88 21.67
C ARG A 237 10.33 -31.82 21.26
N PRO A 238 9.03 -31.48 21.42
CA PRO A 238 7.95 -32.37 21.00
C PRO A 238 7.90 -32.60 19.50
N VAL A 239 8.13 -31.55 18.71
CA VAL A 239 8.09 -31.62 17.25
C VAL A 239 9.19 -32.56 16.77
N VAL A 240 10.41 -32.42 17.31
CA VAL A 240 11.56 -33.29 16.96
C VAL A 240 11.32 -34.74 17.41
N ALA A 241 10.87 -34.95 18.66
CA ALA A 241 10.63 -36.29 19.21
C ALA A 241 9.52 -37.06 18.48
N ALA A 242 8.52 -36.37 17.94
CA ALA A 242 7.45 -36.95 17.15
C ALA A 242 7.73 -36.95 15.63
N HIS A 243 8.98 -36.73 15.23
CA HIS A 243 9.41 -36.68 13.83
C HIS A 243 8.57 -35.73 12.96
N PHE A 244 8.25 -34.54 13.49
CA PHE A 244 7.51 -33.48 12.80
C PHE A 244 6.11 -33.92 12.37
N SER A 245 5.37 -34.63 13.25
CA SER A 245 3.98 -35.00 12.97
C SER A 245 3.09 -33.79 12.67
N GLU A 246 2.13 -33.97 11.76
CA GLU A 246 1.24 -32.91 11.26
C GLU A 246 0.53 -32.15 12.40
N ASN A 247 0.02 -32.86 13.40
CA ASN A 247 -0.65 -32.25 14.56
C ASN A 247 0.27 -31.31 15.38
N LEU A 248 1.55 -31.65 15.50
CA LEU A 248 2.52 -30.85 16.25
C LEU A 248 3.08 -29.71 15.40
N LEU A 249 3.25 -29.90 14.09
CA LEU A 249 3.56 -28.81 13.16
C LEU A 249 2.44 -27.75 13.15
N ARG A 250 1.19 -28.18 13.08
CA ARG A 250 0.01 -27.31 13.21
C ARG A 250 0.04 -26.52 14.51
N SER A 251 0.26 -27.20 15.63
CA SER A 251 0.34 -26.54 16.95
C SER A 251 1.50 -25.54 17.03
N PHE A 252 2.64 -25.86 16.42
CA PHE A 252 3.80 -24.99 16.38
C PHE A 252 3.55 -23.73 15.52
N LEU A 253 2.90 -23.89 14.36
CA LEU A 253 2.53 -22.77 13.50
C LEU A 253 1.54 -21.82 14.18
N ILE A 254 0.49 -22.37 14.81
CA ILE A 254 -0.57 -21.58 15.46
C ILE A 254 -0.08 -20.87 16.73
N HIS A 255 0.81 -21.47 17.51
CA HIS A 255 1.16 -20.94 18.84
C HIS A 255 2.55 -20.32 18.94
N ILE A 256 3.50 -20.72 18.08
CA ILE A 256 4.89 -20.22 18.14
C ILE A 256 5.17 -19.32 16.94
N MET A 257 4.97 -19.80 15.71
CA MET A 257 5.31 -19.02 14.50
C MET A 257 4.35 -17.86 14.22
N SER A 258 3.15 -17.85 14.83
CA SER A 258 2.21 -16.73 14.76
C SER A 258 2.52 -15.60 15.74
N VAL A 259 3.46 -15.81 16.69
CA VAL A 259 3.87 -14.76 17.63
C VAL A 259 4.50 -13.61 16.85
N PRO A 260 4.10 -12.35 17.10
CA PRO A 260 4.62 -11.21 16.35
C PRO A 260 6.15 -11.15 16.35
N ALA A 261 6.72 -11.06 15.15
CA ALA A 261 8.17 -10.90 14.93
C ALA A 261 9.08 -11.94 15.59
N ILE A 262 8.59 -13.15 15.92
CA ILE A 262 9.41 -14.18 16.59
C ILE A 262 10.68 -14.52 15.81
N VAL A 263 10.62 -14.63 14.47
CA VAL A 263 11.80 -14.99 13.67
C VAL A 263 12.84 -13.86 13.68
N TYR A 264 12.38 -12.60 13.67
CA TYR A 264 13.25 -11.44 13.84
C TYR A 264 13.95 -11.46 15.20
N HIS A 265 13.19 -11.67 16.29
CA HIS A 265 13.76 -11.74 17.63
C HIS A 265 14.71 -12.91 17.82
N LEU A 266 14.39 -14.09 17.27
CA LEU A 266 15.27 -15.25 17.33
C LEU A 266 16.59 -15.00 16.59
N ASN A 267 16.55 -14.35 15.42
CA ASN A 267 17.74 -14.02 14.66
C ASN A 267 18.65 -13.02 15.38
N VAL A 268 18.08 -12.01 16.02
CA VAL A 268 18.85 -10.96 16.72
C VAL A 268 19.36 -11.42 18.09
N LEU A 269 18.53 -12.10 18.89
CA LEU A 269 18.85 -12.42 20.29
C LEU A 269 19.44 -13.82 20.47
N THR A 270 19.02 -14.80 19.67
CA THR A 270 19.32 -16.23 19.88
C THR A 270 19.67 -16.93 18.56
N PRO A 271 20.80 -16.59 17.92
CA PRO A 271 21.19 -17.18 16.62
C PRO A 271 21.35 -18.71 16.67
N GLU A 272 21.66 -19.28 17.84
CA GLU A 272 21.70 -20.73 18.08
C GLU A 272 20.33 -21.40 17.82
N CYS A 273 19.22 -20.75 18.16
CA CYS A 273 17.87 -21.23 17.87
C CYS A 273 17.57 -21.17 16.37
N MET A 274 18.03 -20.12 15.68
CA MET A 274 17.90 -20.03 14.22
C MET A 274 18.69 -21.14 13.51
N ALA A 275 19.91 -21.44 13.97
CA ALA A 275 20.69 -22.56 13.44
C ALA A 275 19.95 -23.90 13.61
N SER A 276 19.22 -24.09 14.72
CA SER A 276 18.37 -25.28 14.93
C SER A 276 17.18 -25.35 13.94
N ILE A 277 16.54 -24.23 13.62
CA ILE A 277 15.48 -24.16 12.60
C ILE A 277 16.02 -24.61 11.24
N GLN A 278 17.21 -24.14 10.88
CA GLN A 278 17.88 -24.47 9.63
C GLN A 278 18.32 -25.94 9.59
N SER A 279 18.96 -26.44 10.64
CA SER A 279 19.45 -27.83 10.70
C SER A 279 18.31 -28.85 10.61
N HIS A 280 17.12 -28.51 11.10
CA HIS A 280 15.94 -29.34 11.01
C HIS A 280 15.12 -29.13 9.72
N GLY A 281 15.52 -28.21 8.83
CA GLY A 281 14.81 -27.93 7.58
C GLY A 281 13.36 -27.50 7.80
N LEU A 282 13.09 -26.74 8.87
CA LEU A 282 11.72 -26.40 9.28
C LEU A 282 10.96 -25.58 8.23
N LEU A 283 11.63 -24.66 7.53
CA LEU A 283 10.98 -23.86 6.49
C LEU A 283 10.34 -24.75 5.40
N ARG A 284 11.11 -25.71 4.86
CA ARG A 284 10.60 -26.65 3.85
C ARG A 284 9.41 -27.44 4.38
N LYS A 285 9.45 -27.89 5.64
CA LYS A 285 8.33 -28.61 6.28
C LYS A 285 7.10 -27.73 6.45
N PHE A 286 7.26 -26.45 6.80
CA PHE A 286 6.15 -25.52 6.91
C PHE A 286 5.51 -25.27 5.55
N ILE A 287 6.31 -25.02 4.51
CA ILE A 287 5.82 -24.83 3.14
C ILE A 287 5.04 -26.06 2.66
N LEU A 288 5.61 -27.26 2.79
CA LEU A 288 4.92 -28.49 2.36
C LEU A 288 3.67 -28.83 3.19
N PHE A 289 3.62 -28.38 4.45
CA PHE A 289 2.43 -28.54 5.30
C PHE A 289 1.32 -27.58 4.89
N LEU A 290 1.66 -26.32 4.62
CA LEU A 290 0.73 -25.26 4.26
C LEU A 290 0.24 -25.36 2.80
N SER A 291 1.00 -26.01 1.90
CA SER A 291 0.61 -26.17 0.50
C SER A 291 -0.71 -26.93 0.29
N ARG A 292 -1.15 -27.67 1.32
CA ARG A 292 -2.47 -28.28 1.41
C ARG A 292 -3.49 -27.23 1.85
N GLU A 293 -4.41 -26.91 0.94
CA GLU A 293 -5.41 -25.83 1.10
C GLU A 293 -6.22 -25.95 2.40
N GLU A 294 -6.68 -27.15 2.76
CA GLU A 294 -7.43 -27.40 3.99
C GLU A 294 -6.63 -27.05 5.25
N GLN A 295 -5.32 -27.33 5.27
CA GLN A 295 -4.44 -27.07 6.41
C GLN A 295 -4.12 -25.58 6.54
N CYS A 296 -3.83 -24.90 5.42
CA CYS A 296 -3.60 -23.46 5.40
C CYS A 296 -4.83 -22.69 5.88
N LEU A 297 -6.01 -23.05 5.35
CA LEU A 297 -7.28 -22.43 5.74
C LEU A 297 -7.59 -22.65 7.22
N ASP A 298 -7.44 -23.87 7.73
CA ASP A 298 -7.65 -24.17 9.15
C ASP A 298 -6.73 -23.34 10.07
N ILE A 299 -5.45 -23.18 9.72
CA ILE A 299 -4.53 -22.31 10.46
C ILE A 299 -5.00 -20.86 10.43
N CYS A 300 -5.34 -20.34 9.24
CA CYS A 300 -5.78 -18.95 9.08
C CYS A 300 -7.05 -18.66 9.88
N VAL A 301 -8.02 -19.59 9.88
CA VAL A 301 -9.24 -19.50 10.68
C VAL A 301 -8.94 -19.48 12.17
N CYS A 302 -7.97 -20.28 12.63
CA CYS A 302 -7.57 -20.30 14.04
C CYS A 302 -6.84 -19.01 14.47
N LEU A 303 -6.09 -18.37 13.57
CA LEU A 303 -5.28 -17.19 13.86
C LEU A 303 -6.03 -15.86 13.70
N GLU A 304 -7.08 -15.86 12.87
CA GLU A 304 -7.76 -14.65 12.41
C GLU A 304 -6.81 -13.70 11.62
N GLY A 305 -7.30 -12.55 11.14
CA GLY A 305 -6.52 -11.68 10.25
C GLY A 305 -5.16 -11.23 10.80
N SER A 306 -5.13 -10.66 12.01
CA SER A 306 -3.91 -10.02 12.55
C SER A 306 -2.78 -11.01 12.88
N HIS A 307 -3.08 -12.20 13.43
CA HIS A 307 -2.03 -13.19 13.69
C HIS A 307 -1.67 -14.02 12.46
N THR A 308 -2.58 -14.13 11.47
CA THR A 308 -2.23 -14.67 10.14
C THR A 308 -1.17 -13.77 9.49
N LEU A 309 -1.31 -12.44 9.60
CA LEU A 309 -0.30 -11.49 9.13
C LEU A 309 1.05 -11.65 9.87
N CYS A 310 1.03 -11.94 11.17
CA CYS A 310 2.24 -12.22 11.94
C CYS A 310 2.94 -13.50 11.45
N LEU A 311 2.16 -14.58 11.23
CA LEU A 311 2.69 -15.81 10.65
C LEU A 311 3.27 -15.56 9.25
N LEU A 312 2.57 -14.81 8.40
CA LEU A 312 3.01 -14.42 7.06
C LEU A 312 4.36 -13.70 7.10
N GLY A 313 4.50 -12.67 7.95
CA GLY A 313 5.77 -11.93 8.12
C GLY A 313 6.91 -12.84 8.60
N ASN A 314 6.64 -13.72 9.55
CA ASN A 314 7.63 -14.67 10.04
C ASN A 314 8.08 -15.68 8.98
N LEU A 315 7.17 -16.19 8.15
CA LEU A 315 7.48 -17.09 7.04
C LEU A 315 8.28 -16.38 5.94
N ILE A 316 7.91 -15.15 5.57
CA ILE A 316 8.65 -14.33 4.60
C ILE A 316 10.08 -14.09 5.07
N TYR A 317 10.26 -13.65 6.32
CA TYR A 317 11.60 -13.41 6.85
C TYR A 317 12.42 -14.70 6.98
N LEU A 318 11.79 -15.82 7.34
CA LEU A 318 12.47 -17.11 7.35
C LEU A 318 12.86 -17.57 5.93
N GLY A 319 12.03 -17.29 4.93
CA GLY A 319 12.32 -17.50 3.51
C GLY A 319 13.52 -16.69 3.03
N TYR A 320 13.56 -15.40 3.38
CA TYR A 320 14.70 -14.52 3.10
C TYR A 320 16.01 -15.05 3.68
N LEU A 321 15.99 -15.62 4.90
CA LEU A 321 17.18 -16.23 5.52
C LEU A 321 17.58 -17.58 4.89
N ASN A 322 16.74 -18.19 4.06
CA ASN A 322 16.93 -19.53 3.49
C ASN A 322 16.58 -19.58 2.00
N GLU A 323 17.21 -18.71 1.20
CA GLU A 323 16.92 -18.52 -0.23
C GLU A 323 16.88 -19.83 -1.04
N LYS A 324 17.79 -20.77 -0.77
CA LYS A 324 17.83 -22.08 -1.45
C LYS A 324 16.53 -22.87 -1.31
N VAL A 325 15.93 -22.86 -0.12
CA VAL A 325 14.66 -23.58 0.12
C VAL A 325 13.51 -22.88 -0.61
N VAL A 326 13.54 -21.55 -0.67
CA VAL A 326 12.55 -20.76 -1.44
C VAL A 326 12.70 -21.02 -2.93
N GLU A 327 13.91 -21.15 -3.46
CA GLU A 327 14.17 -21.50 -4.85
C GLU A 327 13.62 -22.89 -5.20
N GLU A 328 13.90 -23.89 -4.35
CA GLU A 328 13.46 -25.28 -4.55
C GLU A 328 11.94 -25.45 -4.41
N GLU A 329 11.29 -24.72 -3.50
CA GLU A 329 9.85 -24.82 -3.19
C GLU A 329 9.04 -23.59 -3.61
N ALA A 330 9.52 -22.84 -4.61
CA ALA A 330 8.97 -21.54 -5.00
C ALA A 330 7.45 -21.56 -5.26
N ASN A 331 6.96 -22.59 -5.97
CA ASN A 331 5.54 -22.71 -6.29
C ASN A 331 4.67 -22.86 -5.04
N HIS A 332 5.08 -23.73 -4.10
CA HIS A 332 4.37 -23.93 -2.85
C HIS A 332 4.45 -22.66 -1.98
N PHE A 333 5.64 -22.07 -1.86
CA PHE A 333 5.83 -20.84 -1.08
C PHE A 333 4.96 -19.69 -1.58
N VAL A 334 4.94 -19.45 -2.90
CA VAL A 334 4.11 -18.40 -3.51
C VAL A 334 2.63 -18.67 -3.28
N LYS A 335 2.19 -19.93 -3.42
CA LYS A 335 0.81 -20.33 -3.15
C LYS A 335 0.42 -20.07 -1.69
N ASP A 336 1.22 -20.53 -0.73
CA ASP A 336 0.96 -20.39 0.70
C ASP A 336 0.79 -18.92 1.11
N LEU A 337 1.69 -18.05 0.63
CA LEU A 337 1.60 -16.61 0.90
C LEU A 337 0.36 -15.98 0.26
N THR A 338 0.01 -16.40 -0.97
CA THR A 338 -1.17 -15.90 -1.70
C THR A 338 -2.47 -16.29 -0.97
N ASP A 339 -2.56 -17.53 -0.49
CA ASP A 339 -3.72 -18.04 0.23
C ASP A 339 -3.91 -17.30 1.57
N MET A 340 -2.83 -17.05 2.31
CA MET A 340 -2.86 -16.29 3.56
C MET A 340 -3.26 -14.82 3.35
N LEU A 341 -2.74 -14.16 2.30
CA LEU A 341 -3.12 -12.79 1.96
C LEU A 341 -4.59 -12.72 1.53
N SER A 342 -5.04 -13.65 0.69
CA SER A 342 -6.43 -13.76 0.25
C SER A 342 -7.38 -13.98 1.43
N TYR A 343 -6.99 -14.81 2.41
CA TYR A 343 -7.72 -14.97 3.66
C TYR A 343 -7.82 -13.64 4.42
N CYS A 344 -6.71 -12.91 4.59
CA CYS A 344 -6.70 -11.61 5.28
C CYS A 344 -7.63 -10.61 4.58
N GLN A 345 -7.61 -10.54 3.25
CA GLN A 345 -8.48 -9.66 2.46
C GLN A 345 -9.96 -9.99 2.67
N ARG A 346 -10.33 -11.28 2.63
CA ARG A 346 -11.71 -11.76 2.88
C ARG A 346 -12.13 -11.47 4.32
N TYR A 347 -11.26 -11.73 5.30
CA TYR A 347 -11.51 -11.47 6.72
C TYR A 347 -11.81 -9.99 6.98
N VAL A 348 -10.98 -9.08 6.48
CA VAL A 348 -11.16 -7.63 6.62
C VAL A 348 -12.47 -7.19 5.96
N SER A 349 -12.77 -7.69 4.77
CA SER A 349 -13.99 -7.34 4.03
C SER A 349 -15.27 -7.78 4.72
N GLN A 350 -15.28 -8.98 5.31
CA GLN A 350 -16.43 -9.51 6.07
C GLN A 350 -16.65 -8.81 7.41
N LYS A 351 -15.61 -8.20 7.97
CA LYS A 351 -15.63 -7.54 9.29
C LYS A 351 -15.77 -6.01 9.20
N LYS A 352 -16.27 -5.45 8.10
CA LYS A 352 -16.60 -4.01 8.04
C LYS A 352 -17.91 -3.75 8.82
N SER A 353 -17.86 -2.85 9.79
CA SER A 353 -18.99 -2.47 10.68
C SER A 353 -18.89 -0.99 11.04
N ASN A 354 -19.94 -0.40 11.63
CA ASN A 354 -19.91 0.97 12.13
C ASN A 354 -18.92 1.18 13.29
N LEU A 355 -18.49 0.09 13.95
CA LEU A 355 -17.44 0.07 14.96
C LEU A 355 -16.20 -0.63 14.39
N THR A 356 -15.38 0.12 13.66
CA THR A 356 -14.08 -0.35 13.13
C THR A 356 -12.92 0.17 13.97
N HIS A 357 -11.86 -0.62 14.05
CA HIS A 357 -10.56 -0.22 14.57
C HIS A 357 -9.57 -0.08 13.41
N TRP A 358 -8.63 0.86 13.52
CA TRP A 358 -7.57 1.01 12.54
C TRP A 358 -6.42 0.05 12.84
N HIS A 359 -6.00 -0.68 11.82
CA HIS A 359 -4.81 -1.52 11.83
C HIS A 359 -3.76 -0.94 10.88
N PRO A 360 -2.47 -0.81 11.28
CA PRO A 360 -1.44 -0.11 10.49
C PRO A 360 -1.14 -0.74 9.13
N VAL A 361 -1.34 -2.05 8.99
CA VAL A 361 -1.15 -2.77 7.72
C VAL A 361 -2.47 -3.04 6.97
N LEU A 362 -3.47 -3.62 7.65
CA LEU A 362 -4.73 -4.09 7.03
C LEU A 362 -5.84 -3.01 6.94
N GLY A 363 -5.66 -1.83 7.52
CA GLY A 363 -6.67 -0.76 7.52
C GLY A 363 -7.82 -0.99 8.50
N TRP A 364 -9.02 -0.53 8.16
CA TRP A 364 -10.16 -0.46 9.08
C TRP A 364 -11.04 -1.73 9.06
N PHE A 365 -11.21 -2.39 10.21
CA PHE A 365 -12.15 -3.52 10.39
C PHE A 365 -12.54 -3.75 11.86
N SER A 366 -13.61 -4.53 12.11
CA SER A 366 -14.19 -4.80 13.43
C SER A 366 -13.49 -5.94 14.18
N GLN A 367 -12.23 -5.72 14.56
CA GLN A 367 -11.51 -6.56 15.52
C GLN A 367 -10.84 -5.64 16.54
N THR A 368 -10.98 -5.95 17.83
CA THR A 368 -10.21 -5.26 18.86
C THR A 368 -8.75 -5.64 18.70
N VAL A 369 -7.92 -4.67 18.35
CA VAL A 369 -6.47 -4.87 18.26
C VAL A 369 -5.90 -4.80 19.68
N ASP A 370 -5.19 -5.84 20.11
CA ASP A 370 -4.47 -5.82 21.39
C ASP A 370 -3.35 -4.75 21.33
N TYR A 371 -3.16 -4.02 22.43
CA TYR A 371 -2.18 -2.95 22.53
C TYR A 371 -0.76 -3.46 22.20
N GLY A 372 -0.39 -4.65 22.69
CA GLY A 372 0.92 -5.25 22.41
C GLY A 372 1.12 -5.64 20.93
N LEU A 373 0.03 -6.06 20.27
CA LEU A 373 0.08 -6.39 18.84
C LEU A 373 0.42 -5.12 18.04
N ASN A 374 -0.24 -3.99 18.32
CA ASN A 374 0.02 -2.74 17.62
C ASN A 374 1.46 -2.25 17.78
N GLU A 375 2.04 -2.33 18.98
CA GLU A 375 3.45 -1.97 19.21
C GLU A 375 4.45 -2.82 18.41
N SER A 376 4.10 -4.08 18.12
CA SER A 376 4.95 -5.00 17.36
C SER A 376 4.84 -4.85 15.84
N MET A 377 3.82 -4.13 15.35
CA MET A 377 3.54 -3.99 13.92
C MET A 377 4.69 -3.42 13.11
N PRO A 378 5.49 -2.42 13.57
CA PRO A 378 6.65 -1.95 12.81
C PRO A 378 7.64 -3.07 12.47
N LEU A 379 7.86 -4.02 13.39
CA LEU A 379 8.73 -5.18 13.15
C LEU A 379 8.09 -6.17 12.17
N VAL A 380 6.79 -6.43 12.29
CA VAL A 380 6.05 -7.28 11.35
C VAL A 380 6.05 -6.66 9.94
N THR A 381 5.83 -5.36 9.81
CA THR A 381 5.92 -4.64 8.53
C THR A 381 7.32 -4.75 7.94
N LYS A 382 8.37 -4.60 8.75
CA LYS A 382 9.76 -4.83 8.30
C LYS A 382 9.99 -6.25 7.81
N GLN A 383 9.37 -7.25 8.44
CA GLN A 383 9.45 -8.64 7.95
C GLN A 383 8.72 -8.82 6.61
N LEU A 384 7.54 -8.22 6.45
CA LEU A 384 6.80 -8.25 5.18
C LEU A 384 7.59 -7.58 4.05
N GLN A 385 8.34 -6.51 4.34
CA GLN A 385 9.16 -5.80 3.36
C GLN A 385 10.20 -6.68 2.65
N TYR A 386 10.67 -7.76 3.30
CA TYR A 386 11.58 -8.70 2.64
C TYR A 386 10.95 -9.43 1.45
N LEU A 387 9.61 -9.51 1.36
CA LEU A 387 8.93 -10.13 0.21
C LEU A 387 9.25 -9.38 -1.09
N TRP A 388 9.21 -8.05 -1.07
CA TRP A 388 9.61 -7.20 -2.19
C TRP A 388 11.04 -6.68 -2.06
N GLY A 389 11.89 -7.39 -1.32
CA GLY A 389 13.32 -7.15 -1.28
C GLY A 389 14.03 -7.73 -2.51
N VAL A 390 15.13 -7.11 -2.92
CA VAL A 390 15.88 -7.49 -4.14
C VAL A 390 16.25 -8.98 -4.18
N SER A 391 16.64 -9.58 -3.04
CA SER A 391 17.05 -10.98 -3.00
C SER A 391 15.86 -11.94 -3.27
N VAL A 392 14.73 -11.76 -2.58
CA VAL A 392 13.52 -12.58 -2.79
C VAL A 392 12.95 -12.39 -4.20
N ILE A 393 12.92 -11.16 -4.71
CA ILE A 393 12.50 -10.87 -6.09
C ILE A 393 13.37 -11.63 -7.09
N ARG A 394 14.70 -11.60 -6.91
CA ARG A 394 15.64 -12.31 -7.80
C ARG A 394 15.44 -13.82 -7.76
N THR A 395 15.18 -14.38 -6.57
CA THR A 395 14.90 -15.82 -6.40
C THR A 395 13.58 -16.21 -7.06
N LEU A 396 12.50 -15.45 -6.84
CA LEU A 396 11.18 -15.78 -7.38
C LEU A 396 11.13 -15.59 -8.91
N PHE A 397 11.64 -14.47 -9.43
CA PHE A 397 11.67 -14.15 -10.86
C PHE A 397 12.93 -14.65 -11.59
N SER A 398 13.60 -15.69 -11.06
CA SER A 398 14.82 -16.27 -11.66
C SER A 398 14.68 -16.56 -13.16
N ASP A 399 13.52 -17.08 -13.57
CA ASP A 399 13.23 -17.51 -14.94
C ASP A 399 13.09 -16.32 -15.90
N VAL A 400 12.59 -15.18 -15.41
CA VAL A 400 12.49 -13.92 -16.17
C VAL A 400 13.84 -13.21 -16.21
N LEU A 401 14.55 -13.17 -15.08
CA LEU A 401 15.77 -12.38 -14.91
C LEU A 401 17.03 -13.00 -15.54
N SER A 402 17.07 -14.32 -15.64
CA SER A 402 18.20 -15.08 -16.22
C SER A 402 18.36 -14.90 -17.73
N LYS A 403 17.35 -14.36 -18.42
CA LYS A 403 17.44 -14.02 -19.83
C LYS A 403 18.34 -12.81 -20.06
N LYS A 404 19.33 -12.95 -20.95
CA LYS A 404 20.06 -11.82 -21.51
C LYS A 404 19.14 -11.08 -22.48
N LEU A 405 18.96 -9.77 -22.28
CA LEU A 405 18.42 -8.89 -23.31
C LEU A 405 19.49 -8.82 -24.42
N GLU A 406 19.27 -9.50 -25.54
CA GLU A 406 20.22 -9.45 -26.67
C GLU A 406 20.33 -8.02 -27.18
N SER A 407 21.39 -7.32 -26.78
CA SER A 407 21.89 -6.14 -27.47
C SER A 407 22.79 -6.67 -28.59
N GLN A 408 22.28 -6.73 -29.82
CA GLN A 408 23.14 -6.99 -30.97
C GLN A 408 24.10 -5.80 -31.13
N GLU A 409 25.35 -5.97 -30.71
CA GLU A 409 26.46 -5.13 -31.16
C GLU A 409 26.50 -5.16 -32.69
N ALA A 410 26.44 -3.98 -33.30
CA ALA A 410 26.58 -3.83 -34.74
C ALA A 410 27.96 -4.35 -35.16
N THR A 411 28.00 -5.42 -35.95
CA THR A 411 29.21 -5.86 -36.63
C THR A 411 29.72 -4.73 -37.54
N PRO A 412 31.03 -4.40 -37.51
CA PRO A 412 31.58 -3.40 -38.42
C PRO A 412 31.46 -3.92 -39.87
N PRO A 413 31.09 -3.06 -40.84
CA PRO A 413 31.06 -3.48 -42.23
C PRO A 413 32.51 -3.72 -42.73
N PRO A 414 32.72 -4.67 -43.65
CA PRO A 414 34.05 -4.93 -44.21
C PRO A 414 34.52 -3.72 -45.04
N PRO A 415 35.84 -3.44 -45.08
CA PRO A 415 36.37 -2.31 -45.83
C PRO A 415 36.24 -2.57 -47.33
N GLN A 416 35.62 -1.65 -48.06
CA GLN A 416 35.70 -1.59 -49.52
C GLN A 416 36.65 -0.47 -49.97
N PRO A 417 37.42 -0.71 -51.04
CA PRO A 417 38.47 0.20 -51.49
C PRO A 417 37.92 1.39 -52.27
N SER A 418 38.69 2.48 -52.21
CA SER A 418 38.45 3.79 -52.82
C SER A 418 38.30 3.76 -54.34
N THR A 419 37.28 4.46 -54.86
CA THR A 419 37.33 5.21 -56.13
C THR A 419 36.32 6.36 -56.13
N SER A 420 36.79 7.48 -56.67
CA SER A 420 36.14 8.78 -56.85
C SER A 420 35.14 8.83 -58.01
N GLN A 421 34.01 9.56 -57.86
CA GLN A 421 33.55 10.63 -58.77
C GLN A 421 32.16 11.21 -58.39
N ASN A 422 32.01 12.51 -58.67
CA ASN A 422 30.83 13.38 -58.48
C ASN A 422 29.55 12.89 -59.16
N ASN A 423 28.40 13.09 -58.50
CA ASN A 423 27.20 13.80 -59.01
C ASN A 423 26.02 13.73 -58.00
N LEU A 424 25.46 14.90 -57.66
CA LEU A 424 24.07 15.06 -57.17
C LEU A 424 23.13 14.97 -58.40
N PRO A 425 21.84 14.55 -58.30
CA PRO A 425 20.87 15.19 -57.39
C PRO A 425 19.80 14.28 -56.74
N VAL A 426 19.30 14.77 -55.60
CA VAL A 426 17.89 14.77 -55.14
C VAL A 426 17.00 13.62 -55.66
N LYS A 427 17.05 12.45 -55.00
CA LYS A 427 15.91 11.49 -54.93
C LYS A 427 16.01 10.36 -53.89
N ASN A 428 16.99 10.39 -52.97
CA ASN A 428 17.23 9.27 -52.04
C ASN A 428 17.04 9.57 -50.55
N LEU A 429 16.44 10.71 -50.15
CA LEU A 429 16.13 10.94 -48.73
C LEU A 429 14.96 10.07 -48.22
N PHE A 430 13.99 9.75 -49.08
CA PHE A 430 12.83 8.94 -48.70
C PHE A 430 13.13 7.45 -48.50
N LYS A 431 14.27 6.94 -48.99
CA LYS A 431 14.66 5.52 -48.83
C LYS A 431 15.45 5.25 -47.54
N ARG A 432 16.13 6.25 -46.99
CA ARG A 432 16.85 6.12 -45.70
C ARG A 432 15.91 6.18 -44.48
N ALA A 433 14.77 6.85 -44.60
CA ALA A 433 13.70 6.80 -43.59
C ALA A 433 12.97 5.44 -43.56
N PHE A 434 12.93 4.72 -44.70
CA PHE A 434 12.28 3.40 -44.79
C PHE A 434 13.18 2.22 -44.40
N GLN A 435 14.49 2.43 -44.24
CA GLN A 435 15.41 1.40 -43.74
C GLN A 435 15.54 1.40 -42.20
N LYS A 436 15.30 2.54 -41.52
CA LYS A 436 15.15 2.56 -40.05
C LYS A 436 13.83 1.93 -39.57
N SER A 437 12.80 1.88 -40.41
CA SER A 437 11.57 1.11 -40.11
C SER A 437 11.70 -0.40 -40.41
N ALA A 438 12.81 -0.85 -41.00
CA ALA A 438 13.14 -2.26 -41.11
C ALA A 438 13.83 -2.81 -39.84
N SER A 439 14.59 -2.01 -39.09
CA SER A 439 15.13 -2.41 -37.77
C SER A 439 14.02 -2.49 -36.72
N VAL A 440 13.01 -1.62 -36.80
CA VAL A 440 11.76 -1.68 -36.00
C VAL A 440 11.02 -3.01 -36.20
N ARG A 441 11.15 -3.64 -37.37
CA ARG A 441 10.56 -4.96 -37.66
C ARG A 441 11.39 -6.15 -37.18
N ASN A 442 12.62 -5.94 -36.71
CA ASN A 442 13.53 -7.01 -36.32
C ASN A 442 13.84 -7.03 -34.81
N ILE A 443 13.67 -5.92 -34.08
CA ILE A 443 13.98 -5.87 -32.64
C ILE A 443 12.86 -6.49 -31.78
N LEU A 444 11.60 -6.52 -32.26
CA LEU A 444 10.48 -7.18 -31.59
C LEU A 444 9.50 -7.79 -32.62
N LYS A 445 9.98 -8.69 -33.48
CA LYS A 445 9.04 -9.65 -34.09
C LYS A 445 8.46 -10.48 -32.95
N PRO A 446 7.13 -10.72 -32.88
CA PRO A 446 6.58 -11.71 -31.98
C PRO A 446 7.15 -13.05 -32.42
N VAL A 447 8.25 -13.46 -31.80
CA VAL A 447 8.67 -14.85 -31.79
C VAL A 447 7.75 -15.50 -30.76
N GLY A 448 6.48 -15.64 -31.14
CA GLY A 448 5.48 -16.35 -30.35
C GLY A 448 6.00 -17.76 -30.11
N GLY A 449 6.55 -17.97 -28.92
CA GLY A 449 7.39 -19.13 -28.64
C GLY A 449 7.01 -19.83 -27.35
N LYS A 450 6.55 -19.08 -26.35
CA LYS A 450 6.15 -19.66 -25.06
C LYS A 450 4.69 -20.06 -25.08
N ARG A 451 4.45 -21.34 -24.77
CA ARG A 451 3.10 -21.84 -24.56
C ARG A 451 2.59 -21.38 -23.20
N VAL A 452 1.34 -20.95 -23.17
CA VAL A 452 0.66 -20.40 -21.98
C VAL A 452 0.56 -21.45 -20.86
N ASP A 453 0.47 -22.72 -21.21
CA ASP A 453 0.42 -23.88 -20.32
C ASP A 453 1.81 -24.34 -19.82
N SER A 454 2.90 -23.69 -20.23
CA SER A 454 4.24 -24.06 -19.76
C SER A 454 4.42 -23.76 -18.27
N ALA A 455 5.14 -24.64 -17.57
CA ALA A 455 5.39 -24.51 -16.13
C ALA A 455 6.07 -23.18 -15.76
N GLU A 456 6.94 -22.66 -16.63
CA GLU A 456 7.59 -21.37 -16.47
C GLU A 456 6.57 -20.21 -16.45
N VAL A 457 5.62 -20.20 -17.40
CA VAL A 457 4.56 -19.18 -17.48
C VAL A 457 3.64 -19.26 -16.27
N GLN A 458 3.23 -20.46 -15.88
CA GLN A 458 2.38 -20.66 -14.70
C GLN A 458 3.05 -20.19 -13.40
N LYS A 459 4.36 -20.43 -13.25
CA LYS A 459 5.15 -19.92 -12.11
C LYS A 459 5.21 -18.39 -12.09
N VAL A 460 5.55 -17.75 -13.21
CA VAL A 460 5.61 -16.27 -13.31
C VAL A 460 4.24 -15.64 -13.04
N CYS A 461 3.17 -16.21 -13.60
CA CYS A 461 1.80 -15.77 -13.35
C CYS A 461 1.43 -15.88 -11.86
N SER A 462 1.75 -17.00 -11.22
CA SER A 462 1.48 -17.21 -9.78
C SER A 462 2.21 -16.17 -8.91
N ILE A 463 3.45 -15.84 -9.25
CA ILE A 463 4.22 -14.78 -8.55
C ILE A 463 3.56 -13.42 -8.76
N CYS A 464 3.10 -13.12 -9.98
CA CYS A 464 2.39 -11.87 -10.24
C CYS A 464 1.06 -11.77 -9.46
N VAL A 465 0.33 -12.87 -9.33
CA VAL A 465 -0.88 -12.97 -8.51
C VAL A 465 -0.57 -12.72 -7.04
N LEU A 466 0.53 -13.27 -6.51
CA LEU A 466 0.98 -13.01 -5.14
C LEU A 466 1.16 -11.50 -4.89
N TYR A 467 1.90 -10.80 -5.77
CA TYR A 467 2.13 -9.37 -5.60
C TYR A 467 0.87 -8.53 -5.84
N GLN A 468 0.00 -8.90 -6.78
CA GLN A 468 -1.31 -8.26 -6.93
C GLN A 468 -2.18 -8.42 -5.69
N THR A 469 -2.21 -9.63 -5.11
CA THR A 469 -2.93 -9.92 -3.86
C THR A 469 -2.33 -9.14 -2.70
N ALA A 470 -1.00 -8.99 -2.63
CA ALA A 470 -0.34 -8.15 -1.64
C ALA A 470 -0.72 -6.67 -1.80
N LEU A 471 -0.75 -6.15 -3.03
CA LEU A 471 -1.12 -4.77 -3.36
C LEU A 471 -2.59 -4.45 -3.05
N SER A 472 -3.49 -5.43 -3.14
CA SER A 472 -4.93 -5.27 -2.83
C SER A 472 -5.22 -5.50 -1.33
N THR A 473 -4.44 -6.34 -0.65
CA THR A 473 -4.60 -6.67 0.78
C THR A 473 -3.93 -5.64 1.68
N LEU A 474 -2.69 -5.26 1.38
CA LEU A 474 -1.82 -4.44 2.23
C LEU A 474 -1.89 -2.95 1.82
N THR A 475 -3.11 -2.41 1.72
CA THR A 475 -3.38 -1.08 1.13
C THR A 475 -2.60 0.07 1.78
N GLN A 476 -2.35 0.00 3.10
CA GLN A 476 -1.62 1.04 3.84
C GLN A 476 -0.13 1.12 3.46
N ILE A 477 0.45 0.03 2.98
CA ILE A 477 1.86 -0.05 2.56
C ILE A 477 2.01 -0.31 1.06
N ARG A 478 0.94 -0.13 0.28
CA ARG A 478 0.90 -0.37 -1.18
C ARG A 478 2.05 0.32 -1.92
N LEU A 479 2.35 1.58 -1.60
CA LEU A 479 3.43 2.33 -2.24
C LEU A 479 4.82 1.76 -1.93
N GLN A 480 5.02 1.16 -0.75
CA GLN A 480 6.30 0.51 -0.40
C GLN A 480 6.51 -0.76 -1.23
N ILE A 481 5.44 -1.52 -1.47
CA ILE A 481 5.47 -2.72 -2.33
C ILE A 481 5.83 -2.32 -3.76
N LEU A 482 5.14 -1.31 -4.32
CA LEU A 482 5.42 -0.83 -5.68
C LEU A 482 6.87 -0.33 -5.81
N THR A 483 7.34 0.47 -4.85
CA THR A 483 8.72 0.99 -4.84
C THR A 483 9.75 -0.14 -4.74
N GLY A 484 9.48 -1.17 -3.94
CA GLY A 484 10.35 -2.34 -3.82
C GLY A 484 10.47 -3.14 -5.11
N LEU A 485 9.34 -3.36 -5.80
CA LEU A 485 9.31 -4.07 -7.08
C LEU A 485 9.99 -3.29 -8.20
N THR A 486 10.01 -1.95 -8.13
CA THR A 486 10.66 -1.10 -9.14
C THR A 486 12.15 -0.88 -8.88
N HIS A 487 12.68 -1.22 -7.70
CA HIS A 487 14.10 -1.03 -7.35
C HIS A 487 15.05 -1.94 -8.15
N LEU A 488 14.53 -3.00 -8.79
CA LEU A 488 15.32 -3.86 -9.66
C LEU A 488 15.12 -3.41 -11.11
N ASP A 489 16.03 -2.56 -11.61
CA ASP A 489 15.90 -1.86 -12.92
C ASP A 489 15.56 -2.79 -14.10
N ASP A 490 16.11 -4.00 -14.10
CA ASP A 490 15.93 -4.98 -15.17
C ASP A 490 14.60 -5.76 -15.11
N LEU A 491 13.87 -5.73 -13.99
CA LEU A 491 12.70 -6.60 -13.79
C LEU A 491 11.57 -6.26 -14.76
N LEU A 492 11.16 -4.99 -14.83
CA LEU A 492 10.02 -4.56 -15.64
C LEU A 492 10.28 -4.67 -17.14
N PRO A 493 11.46 -4.28 -17.68
CA PRO A 493 11.79 -4.50 -19.09
C PRO A 493 11.78 -6.00 -19.47
N LYS A 494 12.34 -6.87 -18.62
CA LYS A 494 12.32 -8.31 -18.86
C LYS A 494 10.93 -8.91 -18.72
N LEU A 495 10.11 -8.41 -17.79
CA LEU A 495 8.70 -8.82 -17.67
C LEU A 495 7.89 -8.37 -18.89
N TRP A 496 8.15 -7.19 -19.45
CA TRP A 496 7.55 -6.74 -20.70
C TRP A 496 7.93 -7.64 -21.87
N ALA A 497 9.23 -7.93 -22.03
CA ALA A 497 9.70 -8.87 -23.04
C ALA A 497 9.03 -10.25 -22.90
N PHE A 498 8.89 -10.74 -21.66
CA PHE A 498 8.18 -11.98 -21.36
C PHE A 498 6.71 -11.92 -21.80
N ILE A 499 5.98 -10.84 -21.50
CA ILE A 499 4.59 -10.60 -21.93
C ILE A 499 4.47 -10.63 -23.47
N CYS A 500 5.44 -10.07 -24.19
CA CYS A 500 5.44 -10.05 -25.65
C CYS A 500 5.67 -11.44 -26.29
N GLU A 501 6.40 -12.34 -25.63
CA GLU A 501 6.71 -13.70 -26.11
C GLU A 501 5.57 -14.72 -25.95
N LEU A 502 4.48 -14.34 -25.25
CA LEU A 502 3.37 -15.25 -24.94
C LEU A 502 2.48 -15.52 -26.16
N GLY A 503 2.29 -16.81 -26.44
CA GLY A 503 1.36 -17.30 -27.45
C GLY A 503 1.83 -17.13 -28.91
N PRO A 504 1.18 -17.82 -29.87
CA PRO A 504 1.65 -17.92 -31.25
C PRO A 504 1.49 -16.64 -32.08
N GLN A 505 0.67 -15.68 -31.64
CA GLN A 505 0.41 -14.42 -32.34
C GLN A 505 0.89 -13.18 -31.57
N GLY A 506 1.65 -13.38 -30.48
CA GLY A 506 2.13 -12.32 -29.57
C GLY A 506 1.07 -11.85 -28.56
N GLY A 507 1.54 -11.17 -27.50
CA GLY A 507 0.77 -10.89 -26.28
C GLY A 507 -0.59 -10.21 -26.46
N LEU A 508 -0.75 -9.20 -27.33
CA LEU A 508 -1.98 -8.39 -27.40
C LEU A 508 -3.23 -9.23 -27.70
N LYS A 509 -3.15 -10.15 -28.66
CA LYS A 509 -4.31 -10.98 -29.02
C LYS A 509 -4.68 -11.94 -27.88
N LEU A 510 -3.68 -12.52 -27.23
CA LEU A 510 -3.87 -13.40 -26.08
C LEU A 510 -4.63 -12.69 -24.96
N PHE A 511 -4.18 -11.51 -24.52
CA PHE A 511 -4.85 -10.79 -23.43
C PHE A 511 -6.27 -10.32 -23.81
N MET A 512 -6.52 -10.01 -25.08
CA MET A 512 -7.88 -9.71 -25.56
C MET A 512 -8.78 -10.94 -25.54
N GLU A 513 -8.27 -12.13 -25.83
CA GLU A 513 -9.01 -13.40 -25.69
C GLU A 513 -9.28 -13.69 -24.20
N CYS A 514 -8.32 -13.46 -23.31
CA CYS A 514 -8.48 -13.59 -21.86
C CYS A 514 -9.57 -12.67 -21.30
N LEU A 515 -9.81 -11.48 -21.87
CA LEU A 515 -10.90 -10.60 -21.42
C LEU A 515 -12.30 -11.21 -21.65
N ASN A 516 -12.44 -12.04 -22.67
CA ASN A 516 -13.70 -12.68 -23.05
C ASN A 516 -13.91 -14.02 -22.34
N ASN A 517 -12.85 -14.64 -21.83
CA ASN A 517 -12.87 -15.93 -21.15
C ASN A 517 -12.72 -15.75 -19.63
N ASP A 518 -13.60 -16.36 -18.84
CA ASP A 518 -13.57 -16.27 -17.36
C ASP A 518 -12.92 -17.51 -16.71
N THR A 519 -11.79 -17.98 -17.29
CA THR A 519 -11.04 -19.11 -16.72
C THR A 519 -9.98 -18.62 -15.73
N GLU A 520 -9.58 -19.47 -14.79
CA GLU A 520 -8.55 -19.13 -13.81
C GLU A 520 -7.21 -18.79 -14.47
N GLU A 521 -6.83 -19.49 -15.56
CA GLU A 521 -5.63 -19.17 -16.33
C GLU A 521 -5.70 -17.78 -16.96
N SER A 522 -6.90 -17.38 -17.42
CA SER A 522 -7.13 -16.05 -17.99
C SER A 522 -6.96 -14.97 -16.91
N LYS A 523 -7.51 -15.18 -15.71
CA LYS A 523 -7.33 -14.25 -14.58
C LYS A 523 -5.89 -14.08 -14.16
N GLN A 524 -5.13 -15.18 -14.09
CA GLN A 524 -3.71 -15.15 -13.74
C GLN A 524 -2.87 -14.36 -14.75
N LEU A 525 -3.14 -14.53 -16.06
CA LEU A 525 -2.49 -13.74 -17.11
C LEU A 525 -2.84 -12.25 -16.97
N LEU A 526 -4.12 -11.92 -16.78
CA LEU A 526 -4.55 -10.53 -16.59
C LEU A 526 -3.89 -9.90 -15.35
N ALA A 527 -3.73 -10.64 -14.26
CA ALA A 527 -3.02 -10.17 -13.06
C ALA A 527 -1.55 -9.83 -13.32
N MET A 528 -0.85 -10.59 -14.18
CA MET A 528 0.50 -10.24 -14.62
C MET A 528 0.54 -8.94 -15.42
N LEU A 529 -0.40 -8.73 -16.34
CA LEU A 529 -0.51 -7.46 -17.08
C LEU A 529 -0.82 -6.30 -16.13
N MET A 530 -1.71 -6.49 -15.15
CA MET A 530 -2.01 -5.50 -14.11
C MET A 530 -0.78 -5.12 -13.30
N LEU A 531 -0.02 -6.10 -12.82
CA LEU A 531 1.19 -5.85 -12.04
C LEU A 531 2.24 -5.08 -12.83
N PHE A 532 2.46 -5.48 -14.08
CA PHE A 532 3.37 -4.77 -14.97
C PHE A 532 2.94 -3.30 -15.13
N CYS A 533 1.66 -3.04 -15.39
CA CYS A 533 1.15 -1.67 -15.58
C CYS A 533 1.26 -0.85 -14.29
N ASP A 534 0.86 -1.40 -13.14
CA ASP A 534 0.93 -0.70 -11.85
C ASP A 534 2.37 -0.36 -11.44
N CYS A 535 3.32 -1.29 -11.61
CA CYS A 535 4.72 -1.06 -11.28
C CYS A 535 5.38 -0.08 -12.27
N SER A 536 5.13 -0.24 -13.57
CA SER A 536 5.70 0.66 -14.60
C SER A 536 5.17 2.08 -14.45
N ARG A 537 3.88 2.23 -14.16
CA ARG A 537 3.26 3.52 -13.84
C ARG A 537 3.89 4.17 -12.63
N HIS A 538 4.08 3.41 -11.54
CA HIS A 538 4.73 3.91 -10.33
C HIS A 538 6.16 4.37 -10.62
N LEU A 539 6.97 3.52 -11.27
CA LEU A 539 8.36 3.82 -11.65
C LEU A 539 8.44 5.10 -12.47
N ILE A 540 7.68 5.21 -13.54
CA ILE A 540 7.83 6.33 -14.48
C ILE A 540 7.27 7.63 -13.89
N THR A 541 6.44 7.57 -12.86
CA THR A 541 5.99 8.76 -12.13
C THR A 541 7.06 9.27 -11.15
N ILE A 542 7.95 8.40 -10.65
CA ILE A 542 9.04 8.80 -9.73
C ILE A 542 10.32 9.22 -10.45
N LEU A 543 10.52 8.77 -11.68
CA LEU A 543 11.67 9.15 -12.51
C LEU A 543 11.50 10.58 -13.05
N ASP A 544 12.61 11.32 -13.12
CA ASP A 544 12.66 12.64 -13.75
C ASP A 544 12.96 12.57 -15.27
N ASP A 545 12.95 13.72 -15.94
CA ASP A 545 13.12 13.78 -17.39
C ASP A 545 14.48 13.31 -17.89
N ILE A 546 15.51 13.57 -17.09
CA ILE A 546 16.85 13.15 -17.46
C ILE A 546 16.90 11.63 -17.37
N GLU A 547 16.41 11.07 -16.26
CA GLU A 547 16.33 9.62 -16.04
C GLU A 547 15.52 8.90 -17.14
N VAL A 548 14.39 9.46 -17.60
CA VAL A 548 13.51 8.82 -18.61
C VAL A 548 14.00 9.01 -20.05
N TYR A 549 14.34 10.24 -20.46
CA TYR A 549 14.59 10.53 -21.88
C TYR A 549 16.06 10.48 -22.27
N GLU A 550 16.97 10.78 -21.34
CA GLU A 550 18.41 10.91 -21.63
C GLU A 550 19.15 9.68 -21.15
N GLU A 551 19.01 9.32 -19.87
CA GLU A 551 19.62 8.14 -19.28
C GLU A 551 18.85 6.85 -19.67
N GLN A 552 17.56 6.95 -20.00
CA GLN A 552 16.69 5.82 -20.34
C GLN A 552 16.72 4.71 -19.28
N THR A 553 16.59 5.13 -18.03
CA THR A 553 16.62 4.27 -16.84
C THR A 553 15.47 3.28 -16.89
N SER A 554 15.80 2.00 -16.71
CA SER A 554 14.92 0.83 -16.87
C SER A 554 14.40 0.62 -18.29
N PHE A 555 13.66 1.57 -18.89
CA PHE A 555 13.06 1.42 -20.23
C PHE A 555 13.73 2.28 -21.29
N LYS A 556 13.96 1.70 -22.47
CA LYS A 556 14.30 2.45 -23.67
C LYS A 556 13.07 3.16 -24.25
N LEU A 557 13.28 4.28 -24.92
CA LEU A 557 12.19 5.01 -25.61
C LEU A 557 11.48 4.14 -26.66
N GLU A 558 12.21 3.23 -27.32
CA GLU A 558 11.64 2.26 -28.26
C GLU A 558 10.69 1.26 -27.56
N GLU A 559 11.03 0.85 -26.34
CA GLU A 559 10.18 -0.04 -25.53
C GLU A 559 8.91 0.71 -25.09
N LEU A 560 9.04 1.96 -24.61
CA LEU A 560 7.89 2.81 -24.26
C LEU A 560 6.95 3.05 -25.45
N LEU A 561 7.49 3.17 -26.66
CA LEU A 561 6.71 3.26 -27.90
C LEU A 561 5.91 1.97 -28.15
N THR A 562 6.52 0.80 -27.97
CA THR A 562 5.81 -0.49 -28.15
C THR A 562 4.73 -0.71 -27.09
N ILE A 563 5.03 -0.35 -25.83
CA ILE A 563 4.11 -0.42 -24.69
C ILE A 563 2.92 0.49 -24.93
N SER A 564 3.15 1.76 -25.27
CA SER A 564 2.06 2.71 -25.55
C SER A 564 1.17 2.25 -26.70
N SER A 565 1.73 1.69 -27.78
CA SER A 565 0.92 1.11 -28.88
C SER A 565 0.04 -0.06 -28.41
N PHE A 566 0.58 -0.94 -27.56
CA PHE A 566 -0.16 -2.06 -26.97
C PHE A 566 -1.31 -1.54 -26.11
N LEU A 567 -1.00 -0.67 -25.14
CA LEU A 567 -1.98 -0.16 -24.17
C LEU A 567 -3.08 0.65 -24.86
N ASN A 568 -2.72 1.52 -25.80
CA ASN A 568 -3.66 2.34 -26.54
C ASN A 568 -4.66 1.46 -27.31
N THR A 569 -4.17 0.39 -27.94
CA THR A 569 -5.04 -0.59 -28.62
C THR A 569 -5.92 -1.36 -27.64
N PHE A 570 -5.35 -1.82 -26.52
CA PHE A 570 -6.05 -2.64 -25.53
C PHE A 570 -7.19 -1.86 -24.88
N VAL A 571 -6.92 -0.65 -24.38
CA VAL A 571 -7.90 0.22 -23.74
C VAL A 571 -8.99 0.64 -24.73
N TYR A 572 -8.62 1.00 -25.96
CA TYR A 572 -9.59 1.30 -27.02
C TYR A 572 -10.56 0.14 -27.25
N LYS A 573 -10.06 -1.09 -27.41
CA LYS A 573 -10.93 -2.26 -27.61
C LYS A 573 -11.80 -2.57 -26.39
N MET A 574 -11.27 -2.47 -25.17
CA MET A 574 -12.07 -2.64 -23.95
C MET A 574 -13.28 -1.70 -23.89
N ILE A 575 -13.12 -0.46 -24.37
CA ILE A 575 -14.22 0.51 -24.42
C ILE A 575 -15.13 0.26 -25.64
N TRP A 576 -14.55 0.16 -26.83
CA TRP A 576 -15.29 0.15 -28.10
C TRP A 576 -16.10 -1.14 -28.32
N ASP A 577 -15.58 -2.27 -27.84
CA ASP A 577 -16.25 -3.58 -27.88
C ASP A 577 -17.27 -3.74 -26.72
N GLY A 578 -17.44 -2.71 -25.87
CA GLY A 578 -18.46 -2.68 -24.82
C GLY A 578 -18.10 -3.47 -23.54
N ILE A 579 -16.86 -3.92 -23.38
CA ILE A 579 -16.41 -4.70 -22.21
C ILE A 579 -16.51 -3.85 -20.93
N LEU A 580 -16.12 -2.57 -21.01
CA LEU A 580 -16.12 -1.66 -19.86
C LEU A 580 -17.53 -1.29 -19.38
N GLU A 581 -18.53 -1.27 -20.26
CA GLU A 581 -19.90 -0.85 -19.91
C GLU A 581 -20.49 -1.71 -18.79
N ASN A 582 -20.10 -2.99 -18.73
CA ASN A 582 -20.57 -3.95 -17.74
C ASN A 582 -19.47 -4.43 -16.77
N ALA A 583 -18.29 -3.82 -16.79
CA ALA A 583 -17.15 -4.28 -16.01
C ALA A 583 -17.38 -4.08 -14.50
N LYS A 584 -17.10 -5.13 -13.73
CA LYS A 584 -17.09 -5.13 -12.25
C LYS A 584 -15.88 -5.94 -11.77
N GLY A 585 -15.44 -5.67 -10.53
CA GLY A 585 -14.33 -6.39 -9.91
C GLY A 585 -13.05 -6.30 -10.74
N GLU A 586 -12.42 -7.45 -10.96
CA GLU A 586 -11.10 -7.59 -11.60
C GLU A 586 -11.00 -6.91 -12.98
N LYS A 587 -12.05 -6.98 -13.83
CA LYS A 587 -12.02 -6.33 -15.16
C LYS A 587 -11.94 -4.81 -15.07
N LEU A 588 -12.55 -4.23 -14.04
CA LEU A 588 -12.51 -2.78 -13.79
C LEU A 588 -11.16 -2.38 -13.19
N GLU A 589 -10.60 -3.19 -12.29
CA GLU A 589 -9.25 -2.98 -11.73
C GLU A 589 -8.16 -3.08 -12.80
N LEU A 590 -8.29 -4.04 -13.73
CA LEU A 590 -7.45 -4.15 -14.91
C LEU A 590 -7.55 -2.90 -15.78
N PHE A 591 -8.76 -2.43 -16.07
CA PHE A 591 -8.96 -1.21 -16.84
C PHE A 591 -8.22 -0.03 -16.20
N HIS A 592 -8.39 0.21 -14.89
CA HIS A 592 -7.70 1.30 -14.20
C HIS A 592 -6.17 1.17 -14.25
N SER A 593 -5.63 -0.05 -14.14
CA SER A 593 -4.19 -0.30 -14.20
C SER A 593 -3.62 0.02 -15.59
N VAL A 594 -4.25 -0.50 -16.65
CA VAL A 594 -3.82 -0.33 -18.04
C VAL A 594 -4.07 1.10 -18.53
N HIS A 595 -5.24 1.67 -18.25
CA HIS A 595 -5.58 3.06 -18.56
C HIS A 595 -4.65 4.03 -17.84
N GLY A 596 -4.40 3.81 -16.54
CA GLY A 596 -3.50 4.66 -15.79
C GLY A 596 -2.09 4.66 -16.36
N TRP A 597 -1.58 3.49 -16.78
CA TRP A 597 -0.27 3.43 -17.40
C TRP A 597 -0.23 4.10 -18.78
N LEU A 598 -1.28 3.91 -19.60
CA LEU A 598 -1.46 4.58 -20.88
C LEU A 598 -1.42 6.11 -20.74
N MET A 599 -2.15 6.65 -19.76
CA MET A 599 -2.25 8.10 -19.58
C MET A 599 -0.94 8.72 -19.10
N VAL A 600 -0.18 8.06 -18.22
CA VAL A 600 1.17 8.54 -17.85
C VAL A 600 2.08 8.62 -19.07
N LEU A 601 2.08 7.60 -19.94
CA LEU A 601 2.87 7.65 -21.18
C LEU A 601 2.41 8.75 -22.13
N TYR A 602 1.11 8.95 -22.27
CA TYR A 602 0.56 10.01 -23.11
C TYR A 602 0.92 11.41 -22.59
N GLU A 603 0.81 11.65 -21.28
CA GLU A 603 1.18 12.92 -20.65
C GLU A 603 2.70 13.19 -20.79
N ARG A 604 3.53 12.17 -20.61
CA ARG A 604 4.98 12.24 -20.86
C ARG A 604 5.26 12.61 -22.32
N ASP A 605 4.61 11.97 -23.29
CA ASP A 605 4.80 12.27 -24.71
C ASP A 605 4.31 13.68 -25.10
N CYS A 606 3.20 14.15 -24.51
CA CYS A 606 2.70 15.51 -24.72
C CYS A 606 3.70 16.58 -24.31
N ARG A 607 4.51 16.30 -23.28
CA ARG A 607 5.50 17.22 -22.74
C ARG A 607 6.83 17.15 -23.48
N ARG A 608 7.37 15.93 -23.68
CA ARG A 608 8.55 15.68 -24.49
C ARG A 608 8.29 14.49 -25.39
N ARG A 609 8.12 14.78 -26.66
CA ARG A 609 7.72 13.82 -27.68
C ARG A 609 8.78 12.74 -27.89
N PHE A 610 8.38 11.49 -27.76
CA PHE A 610 9.17 10.31 -28.11
C PHE A 610 8.45 9.40 -29.13
N THR A 611 7.17 9.66 -29.42
CA THR A 611 6.38 8.90 -30.41
C THR A 611 6.27 9.60 -31.77
N PRO A 612 6.12 8.85 -32.88
CA PRO A 612 5.85 9.40 -34.21
C PRO A 612 4.53 10.18 -34.31
N ASP A 613 4.34 10.88 -35.43
CA ASP A 613 3.03 11.44 -35.81
C ASP A 613 1.95 10.34 -35.90
N ASP A 614 0.75 10.69 -35.44
CA ASP A 614 -0.44 9.84 -35.42
C ASP A 614 -0.37 8.56 -34.57
N HIS A 615 0.69 8.34 -33.79
CA HIS A 615 0.85 7.14 -32.94
C HIS A 615 -0.34 6.89 -32.01
N TRP A 616 -0.89 7.96 -31.45
CA TRP A 616 -2.02 7.91 -30.52
C TRP A 616 -3.38 7.71 -31.22
N LEU A 617 -3.48 7.96 -32.52
CA LEU A 617 -4.75 7.95 -33.26
C LEU A 617 -5.19 6.52 -33.62
N ARG A 618 -6.51 6.28 -33.54
CA ARG A 618 -7.12 5.01 -33.94
C ARG A 618 -7.66 5.07 -35.37
N LYS A 619 -6.94 4.43 -36.31
CA LYS A 619 -7.29 4.39 -37.74
C LYS A 619 -8.62 3.68 -38.01
N ASP A 620 -8.97 2.75 -37.13
CA ASP A 620 -10.19 1.95 -37.12
C ASP A 620 -11.43 2.75 -36.64
N LEU A 621 -11.24 3.90 -35.99
CA LEU A 621 -12.33 4.77 -35.54
C LEU A 621 -12.68 5.82 -36.61
N LYS A 622 -13.77 5.59 -37.34
CA LYS A 622 -14.30 6.59 -38.27
C LYS A 622 -14.97 7.74 -37.49
N PRO A 623 -14.59 9.02 -37.72
CA PRO A 623 -15.18 10.15 -37.02
C PRO A 623 -16.71 10.22 -37.16
N SER A 624 -17.23 10.01 -38.37
CA SER A 624 -18.68 10.03 -38.64
C SER A 624 -19.47 9.03 -37.80
N LEU A 625 -18.92 7.83 -37.59
CA LEU A 625 -19.53 6.81 -36.73
C LEU A 625 -19.52 7.26 -35.26
N LEU A 626 -18.41 7.84 -34.78
CA LEU A 626 -18.32 8.38 -33.43
C LEU A 626 -19.37 9.48 -33.19
N PHE A 627 -19.47 10.46 -34.08
CA PHE A 627 -20.47 11.53 -33.99
C PHE A 627 -21.89 10.97 -33.91
N GLN A 628 -22.23 10.00 -34.78
CA GLN A 628 -23.54 9.36 -34.79
C GLN A 628 -23.83 8.61 -33.48
N GLU A 629 -22.86 7.90 -32.91
CA GLU A 629 -23.02 7.17 -31.66
C GLU A 629 -23.18 8.12 -30.45
N LEU A 630 -22.48 9.26 -30.45
CA LEU A 630 -22.63 10.31 -29.44
C LEU A 630 -24.01 10.96 -29.50
N GLU A 631 -24.51 11.28 -30.70
CA GLU A 631 -25.87 11.81 -30.88
C GLU A 631 -26.95 10.83 -30.39
N LYS A 632 -26.72 9.52 -30.57
CA LYS A 632 -27.59 8.46 -30.06
C LYS A 632 -27.39 8.18 -28.56
N GLY A 633 -26.50 8.90 -27.87
CA GLY A 633 -26.24 8.73 -26.44
C GLY A 633 -25.60 7.39 -26.07
N LYS A 634 -24.83 6.76 -26.98
CA LYS A 634 -24.22 5.44 -26.74
C LYS A 634 -23.08 5.53 -25.72
N ARG A 635 -23.10 4.61 -24.74
CA ARG A 635 -22.19 4.66 -23.58
C ARG A 635 -20.71 4.49 -23.97
N ARG A 636 -20.36 3.55 -24.84
CA ARG A 636 -18.98 3.39 -25.36
C ARG A 636 -18.37 4.66 -25.95
N ALA A 637 -19.17 5.47 -26.66
CA ALA A 637 -18.68 6.69 -27.28
C ALA A 637 -18.42 7.78 -26.22
N GLN A 638 -19.27 7.87 -25.20
CA GLN A 638 -19.06 8.75 -24.04
C GLN A 638 -17.82 8.34 -23.24
N LEU A 639 -17.65 7.03 -22.99
CA LEU A 639 -16.49 6.49 -22.27
C LEU A 639 -15.18 6.74 -23.02
N LEU A 640 -15.20 6.67 -24.35
CA LEU A 640 -14.03 6.96 -25.18
C LEU A 640 -13.60 8.43 -25.06
N LEU A 641 -14.55 9.37 -25.10
CA LEU A 641 -14.27 10.79 -24.85
C LEU A 641 -13.80 11.06 -23.42
N GLN A 642 -14.32 10.30 -22.45
CA GLN A 642 -14.00 10.47 -21.03
C GLN A 642 -12.58 9.97 -20.71
N TYR A 643 -12.19 8.80 -21.22
CA TYR A 643 -10.97 8.11 -20.78
C TYR A 643 -9.80 8.25 -21.76
N ILE A 644 -10.04 8.23 -23.06
CA ILE A 644 -8.97 8.21 -24.09
C ILE A 644 -9.28 9.16 -25.27
N PRO A 645 -9.62 10.44 -25.04
CA PRO A 645 -10.00 11.34 -26.14
C PRO A 645 -8.87 11.57 -27.17
N HIS A 646 -7.61 11.38 -26.77
CA HIS A 646 -6.43 11.50 -27.64
C HIS A 646 -6.44 10.56 -28.85
N VAL A 647 -7.24 9.50 -28.83
CA VAL A 647 -7.41 8.60 -29.99
C VAL A 647 -8.15 9.23 -31.16
N ILE A 648 -8.82 10.36 -30.91
CA ILE A 648 -9.57 11.12 -31.90
C ILE A 648 -8.69 12.28 -32.39
N PRO A 649 -8.61 12.52 -33.71
CA PRO A 649 -7.90 13.67 -34.26
C PRO A 649 -8.33 14.99 -33.62
N HIS A 650 -7.35 15.85 -33.29
CA HIS A 650 -7.58 17.14 -32.64
C HIS A 650 -8.67 17.98 -33.34
N LYS A 651 -8.61 18.09 -34.67
CA LYS A 651 -9.61 18.80 -35.48
C LYS A 651 -11.05 18.32 -35.22
N ASN A 652 -11.25 17.02 -35.07
CA ASN A 652 -12.58 16.46 -34.85
C ASN A 652 -13.07 16.71 -33.42
N ARG A 653 -12.17 16.73 -32.43
CA ARG A 653 -12.51 17.13 -31.07
C ARG A 653 -12.85 18.61 -30.96
N VAL A 654 -12.18 19.48 -31.71
CA VAL A 654 -12.57 20.89 -31.84
C VAL A 654 -13.97 21.02 -32.45
N LEU A 655 -14.29 20.26 -33.51
CA LEU A 655 -15.65 20.23 -34.07
C LEU A 655 -16.70 19.73 -33.06
N LEU A 656 -16.39 18.68 -32.31
CA LEU A 656 -17.25 18.20 -31.21
C LEU A 656 -17.51 19.30 -30.18
N PHE A 657 -16.44 19.96 -29.72
CA PHE A 657 -16.51 21.07 -28.78
C PHE A 657 -17.41 22.20 -29.30
N ARG A 658 -17.22 22.62 -30.56
CA ARG A 658 -18.05 23.66 -31.19
C ARG A 658 -19.52 23.25 -31.28
N ASN A 659 -19.79 22.00 -31.66
CA ASN A 659 -21.17 21.48 -31.72
C ASN A 659 -21.84 21.47 -30.33
N ILE A 660 -21.10 21.14 -29.27
CA ILE A 660 -21.61 21.17 -27.89
C ILE A 660 -21.94 22.61 -27.48
N VAL A 661 -21.05 23.55 -27.75
CA VAL A 661 -21.27 24.98 -27.49
C VAL A 661 -22.51 25.50 -28.25
N THR A 662 -22.65 25.16 -29.54
CA THR A 662 -23.81 25.57 -30.35
C THR A 662 -25.12 25.03 -29.77
N LYS A 663 -25.17 23.74 -29.39
CA LYS A 663 -26.35 23.14 -28.73
C LYS A 663 -26.68 23.82 -27.41
N GLU A 664 -25.68 24.24 -26.63
CA GLU A 664 -25.93 25.02 -25.42
C GLU A 664 -26.54 26.39 -25.76
N LYS A 665 -25.98 27.11 -26.73
CA LYS A 665 -26.52 28.40 -27.19
C LYS A 665 -27.97 28.29 -27.65
N GLU A 666 -28.30 27.22 -28.39
CA GLU A 666 -29.69 26.91 -28.80
C GLU A 666 -30.59 26.67 -27.59
N SER A 667 -30.15 25.85 -26.62
CA SER A 667 -30.92 25.55 -25.41
C SER A 667 -31.19 26.79 -24.53
N LEU A 668 -30.28 27.76 -24.55
CA LEU A 668 -30.38 29.02 -23.83
C LEU A 668 -31.16 30.11 -24.60
N GLY A 669 -31.62 29.83 -25.82
CA GLY A 669 -32.33 30.81 -26.67
C GLY A 669 -31.43 31.96 -27.13
N LEU A 670 -30.12 31.74 -27.22
CA LEU A 670 -29.13 32.74 -27.62
C LEU A 670 -28.89 32.77 -29.14
N VAL A 671 -29.47 31.81 -29.86
CA VAL A 671 -29.43 31.73 -31.32
C VAL A 671 -30.72 32.32 -31.89
N GLU A 672 -30.60 33.02 -33.01
CA GLU A 672 -31.74 33.59 -33.72
C GLU A 672 -32.65 32.47 -34.23
N THR A 673 -33.90 32.45 -33.77
CA THR A 673 -34.93 31.50 -34.23
C THR A 673 -36.05 32.26 -34.89
N SER A 674 -36.85 31.59 -35.73
CA SER A 674 -37.97 32.19 -36.45
C SER A 674 -39.06 32.82 -35.55
N SER A 675 -38.98 32.68 -34.22
CA SER A 675 -39.99 33.09 -33.25
C SER A 675 -39.48 33.99 -32.11
N ALA A 676 -38.17 34.21 -31.96
CA ALA A 676 -37.61 35.12 -30.96
C ALA A 676 -36.22 35.65 -31.36
N SER A 677 -36.00 36.96 -31.16
CA SER A 677 -34.70 37.61 -31.30
C SER A 677 -33.85 37.37 -30.03
N PRO A 678 -32.56 37.05 -30.16
CA PRO A 678 -31.70 36.83 -29.00
C PRO A 678 -31.54 38.12 -28.18
N HIS A 679 -31.48 37.99 -26.86
CA HIS A 679 -31.22 39.13 -25.97
C HIS A 679 -29.78 39.64 -26.18
N VAL A 680 -29.64 40.91 -26.57
CA VAL A 680 -28.36 41.56 -26.83
C VAL A 680 -27.97 42.43 -25.65
N THR A 681 -26.78 42.23 -25.11
CA THR A 681 -26.23 43.08 -24.05
C THR A 681 -25.42 44.22 -24.66
N HIS A 682 -25.76 45.47 -24.36
CA HIS A 682 -25.01 46.64 -24.82
C HIS A 682 -24.08 47.17 -23.72
N ILE A 683 -22.82 47.40 -24.06
CA ILE A 683 -21.83 48.02 -23.16
C ILE A 683 -21.17 49.23 -23.82
N THR A 684 -20.86 50.25 -23.01
CA THR A 684 -20.23 51.50 -23.47
C THR A 684 -18.84 51.61 -22.86
N ILE A 685 -17.79 51.73 -23.68
CA ILE A 685 -16.40 51.60 -23.25
C ILE A 685 -15.59 52.82 -23.68
N ARG A 686 -14.84 53.41 -22.74
CA ARG A 686 -13.80 54.40 -23.08
C ARG A 686 -12.47 53.71 -23.31
N ARG A 687 -11.79 54.00 -24.42
CA ARG A 687 -10.47 53.40 -24.74
C ARG A 687 -9.43 53.65 -23.62
N SER A 688 -9.45 54.84 -23.02
CA SER A 688 -8.57 55.21 -21.90
C SER A 688 -8.79 54.39 -20.62
N ARG A 689 -10.03 53.92 -20.37
CA ARG A 689 -10.46 53.22 -19.15
C ARG A 689 -11.12 51.88 -19.44
N MET A 690 -10.62 51.18 -20.45
CA MET A 690 -11.24 49.97 -20.99
C MET A 690 -11.38 48.85 -19.96
N LEU A 691 -10.37 48.65 -19.12
CA LEU A 691 -10.38 47.61 -18.10
C LEU A 691 -11.42 47.91 -17.02
N GLU A 692 -11.46 49.15 -16.55
CA GLU A 692 -12.38 49.60 -15.51
C GLU A 692 -13.84 49.59 -15.99
N ASP A 693 -14.10 50.18 -17.16
CA ASP A 693 -15.45 50.24 -17.74
C ASP A 693 -15.97 48.84 -18.10
N GLY A 694 -15.09 47.98 -18.65
CA GLY A 694 -15.41 46.59 -18.95
C GLY A 694 -15.67 45.76 -17.69
N TYR A 695 -14.84 45.93 -16.67
CA TYR A 695 -15.01 45.25 -15.38
C TYR A 695 -16.34 45.62 -14.71
N ASP A 696 -16.65 46.91 -14.60
CA ASP A 696 -17.86 47.38 -13.90
C ASP A 696 -19.15 46.94 -14.60
N GLN A 697 -19.17 46.95 -15.93
CA GLN A 697 -20.36 46.59 -16.71
C GLN A 697 -20.54 45.08 -16.86
N LEU A 698 -19.47 44.32 -17.08
CA LEU A 698 -19.58 42.89 -17.40
C LEU A 698 -19.52 41.97 -16.17
N ARG A 699 -18.86 42.37 -15.08
CA ARG A 699 -18.71 41.51 -13.89
C ARG A 699 -20.06 41.12 -13.28
N ARG A 700 -21.01 42.07 -13.24
CA ARG A 700 -22.33 41.93 -12.59
C ARG A 700 -23.38 41.27 -13.48
N LEU A 701 -23.07 41.00 -14.74
CA LEU A 701 -24.02 40.38 -15.65
C LEU A 701 -24.35 38.94 -15.24
N PRO A 702 -25.62 38.52 -15.35
CA PRO A 702 -26.00 37.13 -15.28
C PRO A 702 -25.25 36.29 -16.33
N VAL A 703 -25.02 35.01 -16.02
CA VAL A 703 -24.30 34.08 -16.90
C VAL A 703 -24.92 33.98 -18.30
N ASN A 704 -26.25 34.01 -18.40
CA ASN A 704 -26.94 33.95 -19.70
C ASN A 704 -26.70 35.19 -20.55
N SER A 705 -26.69 36.39 -19.94
CA SER A 705 -26.45 37.66 -20.64
C SER A 705 -25.03 37.76 -21.17
N ILE A 706 -24.04 37.27 -20.40
CA ILE A 706 -22.65 37.25 -20.84
C ILE A 706 -22.37 36.15 -21.87
N LYS A 707 -23.06 35.01 -21.82
CA LYS A 707 -22.99 33.97 -22.87
C LYS A 707 -23.67 34.43 -24.17
N GLY A 708 -24.65 35.33 -24.07
CA GLY A 708 -25.32 35.95 -25.22
C GLY A 708 -24.43 36.92 -26.00
N VAL A 709 -25.04 37.56 -27.01
CA VAL A 709 -24.34 38.53 -27.87
C VAL A 709 -24.09 39.82 -27.07
N ILE A 710 -22.83 40.27 -27.06
CA ILE A 710 -22.40 41.52 -26.41
C ILE A 710 -22.04 42.51 -27.51
N ARG A 711 -22.68 43.68 -27.52
CA ARG A 711 -22.37 44.78 -28.43
C ARG A 711 -21.62 45.87 -27.69
N VAL A 712 -20.44 46.20 -28.20
CA VAL A 712 -19.56 47.23 -27.64
C VAL A 712 -19.74 48.54 -28.40
N LYS A 713 -19.87 49.62 -27.65
CA LYS A 713 -19.88 50.99 -28.17
C LYS A 713 -18.68 51.74 -27.61
N PHE A 714 -17.72 52.10 -28.45
CA PHE A 714 -16.60 52.93 -28.03
C PHE A 714 -17.01 54.41 -27.97
N VAL A 715 -16.62 55.08 -26.89
CA VAL A 715 -16.81 56.52 -26.69
C VAL A 715 -15.47 57.15 -26.29
N ASN A 716 -15.22 58.37 -26.75
CA ASN A 716 -14.03 59.11 -26.34
C ASN A 716 -14.18 59.65 -24.90
N ASP A 717 -13.13 60.30 -24.37
CA ASP A 717 -13.13 60.86 -23.00
C ASP A 717 -14.20 61.95 -22.77
N LEU A 718 -14.73 62.53 -23.84
CA LEU A 718 -15.82 63.51 -23.83
C LEU A 718 -17.21 62.87 -23.97
N GLY A 719 -17.30 61.54 -24.04
CA GLY A 719 -18.54 60.77 -24.15
C GLY A 719 -19.17 60.78 -25.55
N VAL A 720 -18.42 61.18 -26.57
CA VAL A 720 -18.88 61.20 -27.97
C VAL A 720 -18.61 59.84 -28.62
N ASP A 721 -19.61 59.36 -29.36
CA ASP A 721 -19.58 58.08 -30.05
C ASP A 721 -18.45 58.00 -31.09
N GLU A 722 -17.64 56.95 -31.01
CA GLU A 722 -16.73 56.56 -32.09
C GLU A 722 -17.52 55.73 -33.12
N ALA A 723 -17.47 56.12 -34.40
CA ALA A 723 -18.19 55.43 -35.46
C ALA A 723 -17.56 54.05 -35.76
N GLY A 724 -18.15 52.98 -35.22
CA GLY A 724 -17.79 51.61 -35.57
C GLY A 724 -18.42 51.21 -36.92
N ILE A 725 -17.58 50.79 -37.88
CA ILE A 725 -18.00 50.40 -39.24
C ILE A 725 -18.52 48.95 -39.28
N ASP A 726 -18.04 48.08 -38.37
CA ASP A 726 -18.33 46.64 -38.37
C ASP A 726 -18.77 46.16 -36.98
N GLN A 727 -20.07 45.84 -36.82
CA GLN A 727 -20.72 45.57 -35.53
C GLN A 727 -20.17 44.34 -34.79
N ASP A 728 -19.70 43.32 -35.53
CA ASP A 728 -19.15 42.09 -34.94
C ASP A 728 -17.65 42.21 -34.64
N GLY A 729 -16.93 43.08 -35.37
CA GLY A 729 -15.51 43.36 -35.14
C GLY A 729 -15.23 44.10 -33.83
N VAL A 730 -16.13 44.99 -33.39
CA VAL A 730 -15.90 45.84 -32.21
C VAL A 730 -15.81 45.04 -30.90
N PHE A 731 -16.62 43.99 -30.74
CA PHE A 731 -16.53 43.13 -29.55
C PHE A 731 -15.23 42.34 -29.52
N LYS A 732 -14.79 41.83 -30.69
CA LYS A 732 -13.52 41.12 -30.81
C LYS A 732 -12.34 42.02 -30.46
N GLU A 733 -12.29 43.23 -31.01
CA GLU A 733 -11.28 44.25 -30.70
C GLU A 733 -11.22 44.53 -29.19
N PHE A 734 -12.37 44.83 -28.58
CA PHE A 734 -12.49 45.06 -27.14
C PHE A 734 -11.98 43.89 -26.30
N LEU A 735 -12.33 42.66 -26.68
CA LEU A 735 -11.94 41.46 -25.94
C LEU A 735 -10.42 41.21 -26.03
N GLU A 736 -9.84 41.37 -27.21
CA GLU A 736 -8.39 41.23 -27.45
C GLU A 736 -7.60 42.29 -26.68
N GLU A 737 -8.04 43.56 -26.68
CA GLU A 737 -7.37 44.65 -25.97
C GLU A 737 -7.44 44.50 -24.44
N ILE A 738 -8.60 44.11 -23.88
CA ILE A 738 -8.70 43.82 -22.44
C ILE A 738 -7.76 42.69 -22.06
N ILE A 739 -7.79 41.60 -22.81
CA ILE A 739 -6.95 40.42 -22.55
C ILE A 739 -5.48 40.80 -22.60
N LYS A 740 -5.05 41.55 -23.62
CA LYS A 740 -3.67 42.06 -23.72
C LYS A 740 -3.28 42.96 -22.55
N LYS A 741 -4.20 43.81 -22.06
CA LYS A 741 -3.96 44.70 -20.93
C LYS A 741 -3.81 43.92 -19.62
N VAL A 742 -4.72 43.00 -19.30
CA VAL A 742 -4.73 42.25 -18.02
C VAL A 742 -3.61 41.22 -17.89
N PHE A 743 -3.15 40.66 -19.00
CA PHE A 743 -2.03 39.72 -19.02
C PHE A 743 -0.65 40.40 -19.09
N ASN A 744 -0.61 41.73 -19.20
CA ASN A 744 0.65 42.48 -19.15
C ASN A 744 1.30 42.33 -17.76
N PRO A 745 2.54 41.81 -17.66
CA PRO A 745 3.24 41.65 -16.39
C PRO A 745 3.43 42.95 -15.59
N ALA A 746 3.41 44.11 -16.26
CA ALA A 746 3.49 45.42 -15.61
C ALA A 746 2.31 45.71 -14.67
N LEU A 747 1.15 45.09 -14.90
CA LEU A 747 0.01 45.17 -13.97
C LEU A 747 0.17 44.26 -12.74
N ASN A 748 1.18 43.39 -12.68
CA ASN A 748 1.42 42.45 -11.57
C ASN A 748 0.21 41.55 -11.20
N LEU A 749 -0.73 41.33 -12.13
CA LEU A 749 -1.72 40.25 -12.01
C LEU A 749 -1.10 38.93 -12.47
N PHE A 750 -0.32 38.95 -13.55
CA PHE A 750 0.41 37.79 -14.06
C PHE A 750 1.91 38.08 -14.07
N LYS A 751 2.71 37.01 -14.00
CA LYS A 751 4.16 37.02 -14.08
C LYS A 751 4.61 36.05 -15.17
N THR A 752 5.79 36.27 -15.72
CA THR A 752 6.41 35.42 -16.73
C THR A 752 7.34 34.38 -16.08
N THR A 753 7.38 33.17 -16.66
CA THR A 753 8.35 32.13 -16.27
C THR A 753 9.76 32.49 -16.70
N SER A 754 10.75 31.94 -16.00
CA SER A 754 12.16 32.13 -16.33
C SER A 754 12.49 31.39 -17.63
N GLY A 755 12.72 32.13 -18.73
CA GLY A 755 13.23 31.60 -20.00
C GLY A 755 12.25 31.62 -21.18
N ASN A 756 10.98 31.23 -20.98
CA ASN A 756 10.01 31.05 -22.08
C ASN A 756 8.87 32.09 -22.10
N GLU A 757 8.97 33.14 -21.26
CA GLU A 757 7.99 34.23 -21.14
C GLU A 757 6.52 33.77 -20.99
N ARG A 758 6.30 32.57 -20.44
CA ARG A 758 4.95 32.02 -20.25
C ARG A 758 4.28 32.63 -19.02
N LEU A 759 2.99 32.91 -19.11
CA LEU A 759 2.24 33.62 -18.07
C LEU A 759 1.65 32.68 -17.01
N TYR A 760 1.76 33.08 -15.74
CA TYR A 760 1.09 32.47 -14.60
C TYR A 760 0.68 33.54 -13.58
N PRO A 761 -0.27 33.27 -12.66
CA PRO A 761 -0.70 34.26 -11.67
C PRO A 761 0.45 34.75 -10.80
N SER A 762 0.53 36.06 -10.55
CA SER A 762 1.54 36.63 -9.66
C SER A 762 1.23 36.29 -8.20
N PRO A 763 2.18 35.68 -7.45
CA PRO A 763 2.03 35.45 -6.00
C PRO A 763 1.82 36.75 -5.22
N THR A 764 2.38 37.87 -5.70
CA THR A 764 2.27 39.20 -5.09
C THR A 764 1.14 40.06 -5.65
N SER A 765 0.18 39.45 -6.35
CA SER A 765 -0.98 40.16 -6.90
C SER A 765 -1.86 40.83 -5.85
N TYR A 766 -1.78 40.41 -4.58
CA TYR A 766 -2.50 41.01 -3.45
C TYR A 766 -2.15 42.49 -3.19
N ILE A 767 -1.10 43.01 -3.84
CA ILE A 767 -0.82 44.46 -3.89
C ILE A 767 -2.02 45.24 -4.45
N HIS A 768 -2.87 44.62 -5.28
CA HIS A 768 -4.16 45.17 -5.67
C HIS A 768 -5.25 44.71 -4.70
N GLU A 769 -5.98 45.66 -4.10
CA GLU A 769 -7.06 45.35 -3.14
C GLU A 769 -8.13 44.39 -3.68
N ASN A 770 -8.44 44.48 -4.98
CA ASN A 770 -9.47 43.67 -5.65
C ASN A 770 -8.90 42.57 -6.58
N HIS A 771 -7.67 42.11 -6.33
CA HIS A 771 -6.98 41.18 -7.26
C HIS A 771 -7.75 39.89 -7.54
N LEU A 772 -8.36 39.26 -6.52
CA LEU A 772 -9.14 38.02 -6.71
C LEU A 772 -10.35 38.24 -7.63
N GLN A 773 -11.05 39.36 -7.45
CA GLN A 773 -12.19 39.70 -8.29
C GLN A 773 -11.75 40.03 -9.72
N LEU A 774 -10.56 40.60 -9.90
CA LEU A 774 -9.94 40.81 -11.21
C LEU A 774 -9.60 39.46 -11.86
N PHE A 775 -8.98 38.50 -11.16
CA PHE A 775 -8.73 37.16 -11.70
C PHE A 775 -10.03 36.46 -12.13
N GLU A 776 -11.08 36.55 -11.34
CA GLU A 776 -12.39 35.99 -11.69
C GLU A 776 -12.98 36.65 -12.95
N PHE A 777 -12.84 37.97 -13.08
CA PHE A 777 -13.23 38.69 -14.29
C PHE A 777 -12.39 38.25 -15.51
N VAL A 778 -11.07 38.18 -15.39
CA VAL A 778 -10.15 37.77 -16.46
C VAL A 778 -10.46 36.34 -16.90
N GLY A 779 -10.66 35.41 -15.96
CA GLY A 779 -11.07 34.04 -16.27
C GLY A 779 -12.40 33.99 -17.02
N LYS A 780 -13.37 34.82 -16.62
CA LYS A 780 -14.68 34.95 -17.29
C LYS A 780 -14.54 35.49 -18.73
N MET A 781 -13.69 36.50 -18.96
CA MET A 781 -13.42 37.04 -20.30
C MET A 781 -12.71 36.02 -21.19
N LEU A 782 -11.71 35.30 -20.67
CA LEU A 782 -11.04 34.24 -21.43
C LEU A 782 -12.01 33.09 -21.76
N GLY A 783 -12.86 32.70 -20.80
CA GLY A 783 -13.91 31.71 -21.03
C GLY A 783 -14.88 32.15 -22.12
N LYS A 784 -15.24 33.44 -22.17
CA LYS A 784 -16.05 34.04 -23.24
C LYS A 784 -15.34 34.00 -24.59
N ALA A 785 -14.04 34.29 -24.66
CA ALA A 785 -13.26 34.17 -25.90
C ALA A 785 -13.32 32.75 -26.45
N VAL A 786 -13.04 31.75 -25.61
CA VAL A 786 -13.10 30.33 -25.97
C VAL A 786 -14.51 29.91 -26.40
N TYR A 787 -15.54 30.39 -25.70
CA TYR A 787 -16.95 30.10 -26.01
C TYR A 787 -17.36 30.63 -27.39
N GLU A 788 -16.96 31.85 -27.73
CA GLU A 788 -17.23 32.44 -29.05
C GLU A 788 -16.33 31.91 -30.15
N GLY A 789 -15.21 31.28 -29.80
CA GLY A 789 -14.19 30.86 -30.77
C GLY A 789 -13.32 31.98 -31.26
N ILE A 790 -13.16 33.00 -30.42
CA ILE A 790 -12.21 34.09 -30.60
C ILE A 790 -10.87 33.62 -30.06
N VAL A 791 -9.86 33.66 -30.92
CA VAL A 791 -8.48 33.30 -30.59
C VAL A 791 -7.77 34.50 -29.99
N VAL A 792 -7.01 34.28 -28.92
CA VAL A 792 -6.25 35.31 -28.21
C VAL A 792 -4.81 34.88 -27.95
N ASP A 793 -3.88 35.77 -28.24
CA ASP A 793 -2.44 35.52 -28.07
C ASP A 793 -2.03 35.68 -26.59
N VAL A 794 -2.18 34.60 -25.82
CA VAL A 794 -1.85 34.55 -24.40
C VAL A 794 -1.11 33.25 -24.09
N PRO A 795 0.22 33.27 -24.00
CA PRO A 795 1.01 32.07 -23.80
C PRO A 795 1.04 31.68 -22.32
N PHE A 796 0.12 30.82 -21.86
CA PHE A 796 0.12 30.36 -20.48
C PHE A 796 1.26 29.39 -20.19
N ALA A 797 1.69 29.37 -18.93
CA ALA A 797 2.55 28.32 -18.41
C ALA A 797 1.78 27.00 -18.29
N SER A 798 2.41 25.89 -18.69
CA SER A 798 1.80 24.55 -18.71
C SER A 798 1.21 24.15 -17.35
N PHE A 799 1.94 24.40 -16.26
CA PHE A 799 1.48 24.06 -14.92
C PHE A 799 0.24 24.83 -14.47
N PHE A 800 0.09 26.09 -14.91
CA PHE A 800 -1.08 26.90 -14.60
C PHE A 800 -2.28 26.42 -15.42
N LEU A 801 -2.08 26.16 -16.71
CA LEU A 801 -3.16 25.66 -17.57
C LEU A 801 -3.65 24.26 -17.14
N SER A 802 -2.74 23.39 -16.69
CA SER A 802 -3.08 22.10 -16.07
C SER A 802 -3.92 22.26 -14.80
N GLN A 803 -3.73 23.35 -14.04
CA GLN A 803 -4.59 23.66 -12.89
C GLN A 803 -5.98 24.10 -13.33
N VAL A 804 -6.09 24.94 -14.36
CA VAL A 804 -7.37 25.40 -14.92
C VAL A 804 -8.25 24.23 -15.37
N LEU A 805 -7.63 23.26 -16.06
CA LEU A 805 -8.29 22.04 -16.53
C LEU A 805 -8.65 21.04 -15.42
N GLY A 806 -8.17 21.28 -14.19
CA GLY A 806 -8.36 20.36 -13.07
C GLY A 806 -7.42 19.14 -13.09
N HIS A 807 -6.48 19.07 -14.04
CA HIS A 807 -5.51 17.98 -14.15
C HIS A 807 -4.50 17.94 -12.98
N HIS A 808 -4.31 19.03 -12.25
CA HIS A 808 -3.45 19.04 -11.05
C HIS A 808 -3.89 18.08 -9.91
N HIS A 809 -5.17 17.65 -9.90
CA HIS A 809 -5.66 16.61 -8.99
C HIS A 809 -5.60 15.20 -9.62
N SER A 810 -5.17 15.11 -10.88
CA SER A 810 -4.95 13.83 -11.55
C SER A 810 -3.87 13.06 -10.81
N THR A 811 -4.07 11.77 -10.65
CA THR A 811 -3.05 10.85 -10.13
C THR A 811 -1.79 10.79 -11.00
N PHE A 812 -1.84 11.37 -12.20
CA PHE A 812 -0.73 11.40 -13.17
C PHE A 812 0.06 12.72 -13.14
N TYR A 813 -0.44 13.75 -12.44
CA TYR A 813 0.22 15.05 -12.37
C TYR A 813 1.37 15.04 -11.34
N SER A 814 2.52 15.56 -11.76
CA SER A 814 3.72 15.64 -10.93
C SER A 814 4.26 17.07 -10.95
N SER A 815 4.26 17.72 -9.78
CA SER A 815 4.78 19.09 -9.66
C SER A 815 6.27 19.15 -9.98
N ILE A 816 7.05 18.10 -9.68
CA ILE A 816 8.49 18.11 -9.98
C ILE A 816 8.75 18.07 -11.49
N ASP A 817 7.91 17.38 -12.26
CA ASP A 817 8.03 17.25 -13.72
C ASP A 817 7.68 18.52 -14.48
N GLU A 818 6.81 19.36 -13.91
CA GLU A 818 6.42 20.64 -14.47
C GLU A 818 7.31 21.80 -13.98
N LEU A 819 8.06 21.60 -12.90
CA LEU A 819 8.90 22.63 -12.28
C LEU A 819 9.93 23.26 -13.25
N PRO A 820 10.58 22.52 -14.16
CA PRO A 820 11.46 23.13 -15.17
C PRO A 820 10.79 24.18 -16.04
N SER A 821 9.47 24.06 -16.26
CA SER A 821 8.70 25.04 -17.06
C SER A 821 8.41 26.35 -16.32
N LEU A 822 8.43 26.31 -14.98
CA LEU A 822 8.33 27.48 -14.11
C LEU A 822 9.71 28.13 -13.93
N ASP A 823 10.69 27.32 -13.48
CA ASP A 823 12.02 27.77 -13.11
C ASP A 823 13.04 26.63 -13.23
N SER A 824 13.81 26.65 -14.33
CA SER A 824 14.79 25.60 -14.63
C SER A 824 16.00 25.59 -13.66
N GLU A 825 16.35 26.74 -13.08
CA GLU A 825 17.47 26.83 -12.13
C GLU A 825 17.06 26.27 -10.77
N PHE A 826 15.85 26.62 -10.33
CA PHE A 826 15.28 26.06 -9.11
C PHE A 826 15.10 24.54 -9.18
N TYR A 827 14.66 24.02 -10.32
CA TYR A 827 14.61 22.57 -10.56
C TYR A 827 16.00 21.91 -10.40
N LYS A 828 17.05 22.48 -11.02
CA LYS A 828 18.43 21.95 -10.88
C LYS A 828 18.87 21.92 -9.43
N ASN A 829 18.55 22.96 -8.65
CA ASN A 829 18.87 23.01 -7.23
C ASN A 829 18.17 21.89 -6.43
N LEU A 830 16.87 21.63 -6.66
CA LEU A 830 16.17 20.53 -6.00
C LEU A 830 16.69 19.15 -6.44
N THR A 831 16.99 18.97 -7.72
CA THR A 831 17.58 17.74 -8.25
C THR A 831 18.97 17.48 -7.66
N SER A 832 19.75 18.53 -7.37
CA SER A 832 21.04 18.39 -6.68
C SER A 832 20.89 17.81 -5.26
N ILE A 833 19.80 18.15 -4.55
CA ILE A 833 19.47 17.59 -3.22
C ILE A 833 19.05 16.12 -3.35
N LYS A 834 18.28 15.78 -4.39
CA LYS A 834 17.90 14.38 -4.70
C LYS A 834 19.16 13.51 -4.87
N ARG A 835 20.12 13.99 -5.66
CA ARG A 835 21.37 13.30 -6.03
C ARG A 835 22.51 13.48 -5.01
N TYR A 836 22.26 14.11 -3.87
CA TYR A 836 23.28 14.29 -2.84
C TYR A 836 23.52 12.96 -2.10
N ASP A 837 24.76 12.46 -2.18
CA ASP A 837 25.20 11.19 -1.57
C ASP A 837 25.54 11.31 -0.06
N GLY A 838 25.73 12.52 0.45
CA GLY A 838 26.05 12.79 1.86
C GLY A 838 24.84 12.82 2.79
N ASP A 839 25.03 13.27 4.04
CA ASP A 839 23.91 13.55 4.93
C ASP A 839 23.28 14.90 4.56
N VAL A 840 22.04 14.88 4.06
CA VAL A 840 21.29 16.10 3.72
C VAL A 840 21.11 17.03 4.93
N GLY A 841 21.20 16.50 6.15
CA GLY A 841 21.19 17.31 7.38
C GLY A 841 22.31 18.37 7.42
N ASP A 842 23.44 18.12 6.76
CA ASP A 842 24.58 19.05 6.71
C ASP A 842 24.27 20.33 5.92
N LEU A 843 23.24 20.31 5.06
CA LEU A 843 22.81 21.48 4.28
C LEU A 843 22.05 22.52 5.10
N GLY A 844 21.67 22.21 6.35
CA GLY A 844 20.95 23.13 7.23
C GLY A 844 19.55 23.51 6.75
N LEU A 845 18.96 22.71 5.86
CA LEU A 845 17.64 22.93 5.30
C LEU A 845 16.55 22.56 6.33
N THR A 846 15.45 23.29 6.31
CA THR A 846 14.25 23.02 7.10
C THR A 846 13.05 22.85 6.17
N LEU A 847 11.94 22.30 6.67
CA LEU A 847 10.70 22.15 5.90
C LEU A 847 9.93 23.50 5.78
N SER A 848 10.63 24.55 5.35
CA SER A 848 10.12 25.90 5.09
C SER A 848 10.77 26.53 3.85
N TYR A 849 10.15 27.59 3.34
CA TYR A 849 10.60 28.38 2.20
C TYR A 849 10.67 29.86 2.57
N ASP A 850 11.83 30.48 2.36
CA ASP A 850 12.03 31.92 2.59
C ASP A 850 11.87 32.68 1.27
N GLU A 851 10.92 33.61 1.21
CA GLU A 851 10.64 34.47 0.07
C GLU A 851 10.98 35.93 0.38
N ASP A 852 11.69 36.60 -0.52
CA ASP A 852 11.88 38.06 -0.44
C ASP A 852 10.69 38.76 -1.10
N VAL A 853 9.87 39.39 -0.27
CA VAL A 853 8.72 40.19 -0.68
C VAL A 853 9.03 41.66 -0.44
N MET A 854 9.39 42.39 -1.49
CA MET A 854 9.68 43.83 -1.46
C MET A 854 10.76 44.22 -0.43
N GLY A 855 11.78 43.39 -0.24
CA GLY A 855 12.88 43.60 0.70
C GLY A 855 12.62 43.03 2.11
N GLN A 856 11.45 42.42 2.35
CA GLN A 856 11.14 41.72 3.58
C GLN A 856 11.19 40.21 3.36
N LEU A 857 12.04 39.52 4.14
CA LEU A 857 12.10 38.06 4.14
C LEU A 857 10.88 37.47 4.87
N VAL A 858 10.00 36.80 4.13
CA VAL A 858 8.82 36.10 4.66
C VAL A 858 9.08 34.60 4.61
N CYS A 859 9.00 33.96 5.77
CA CYS A 859 9.25 32.52 5.91
C CYS A 859 7.93 31.73 5.94
N HIS A 860 7.70 30.93 4.90
CA HIS A 860 6.53 30.07 4.71
C HIS A 860 6.80 28.64 5.17
N GLU A 861 5.93 28.09 6.01
CA GLU A 861 5.99 26.69 6.42
C GLU A 861 5.41 25.77 5.35
N LEU A 862 6.18 24.76 4.89
CA LEU A 862 5.68 23.77 3.93
C LEU A 862 4.73 22.77 4.58
N ILE A 863 4.95 22.49 5.87
CA ILE A 863 4.07 21.73 6.76
C ILE A 863 3.97 22.45 8.11
N PRO A 864 2.90 22.26 8.89
CA PRO A 864 2.79 22.86 10.23
C PRO A 864 3.99 22.52 11.12
N GLY A 865 4.70 23.53 11.63
CA GLY A 865 5.91 23.36 12.45
C GLY A 865 7.19 23.09 11.66
N GLY A 866 7.13 23.16 10.32
CA GLY A 866 8.21 22.81 9.41
C GLY A 866 9.51 23.61 9.60
N LYS A 867 9.44 24.86 10.10
CA LYS A 867 10.62 25.68 10.44
C LYS A 867 11.56 25.03 11.46
N THR A 868 11.03 24.15 12.30
CA THR A 868 11.79 23.45 13.33
C THR A 868 12.21 22.03 12.94
N MET A 869 11.76 21.56 11.77
CA MET A 869 12.01 20.21 11.28
C MET A 869 13.13 20.24 10.24
N PRO A 870 14.31 19.64 10.51
CA PRO A 870 15.39 19.58 9.55
C PRO A 870 15.06 18.61 8.41
N VAL A 871 15.58 18.90 7.23
CA VAL A 871 15.56 17.97 6.09
C VAL A 871 16.66 16.93 6.30
N THR A 872 16.30 15.65 6.21
CA THR A 872 17.17 14.48 6.40
C THR A 872 17.10 13.58 5.18
N ASN A 873 17.99 12.59 5.08
CA ASN A 873 17.94 11.59 4.00
C ASN A 873 16.61 10.80 3.94
N GLU A 874 15.92 10.66 5.07
CA GLU A 874 14.62 9.97 5.14
C GLU A 874 13.47 10.82 4.58
N ASN A 875 13.56 12.15 4.69
CA ASN A 875 12.47 13.06 4.29
C ASN A 875 12.82 13.95 3.07
N LYS A 876 14.04 13.85 2.51
CA LYS A 876 14.50 14.72 1.39
C LYS A 876 13.60 14.69 0.16
N ILE A 877 13.06 13.51 -0.18
CA ILE A 877 12.13 13.37 -1.31
C ILE A 877 10.82 14.11 -1.01
N SER A 878 10.29 13.97 0.21
CA SER A 878 9.09 14.71 0.64
C SER A 878 9.32 16.22 0.62
N TYR A 879 10.48 16.70 1.07
CA TYR A 879 10.84 18.13 0.99
C TYR A 879 10.82 18.64 -0.46
N ILE A 880 11.43 17.92 -1.40
CA ILE A 880 11.46 18.29 -2.83
C ILE A 880 10.04 18.42 -3.39
N HIS A 881 9.17 17.43 -3.12
CA HIS A 881 7.78 17.47 -3.58
C HIS A 881 6.97 18.61 -2.94
N LEU A 882 7.13 18.82 -1.63
CA LEU A 882 6.45 19.91 -0.91
C LEU A 882 6.88 21.27 -1.44
N MET A 883 8.16 21.45 -1.71
CA MET A 883 8.71 22.68 -2.26
C MET A 883 8.19 22.97 -3.67
N ALA A 884 8.22 21.96 -4.56
CA ALA A 884 7.66 22.07 -5.90
C ALA A 884 6.16 22.40 -5.85
N HIS A 885 5.39 21.69 -5.01
CA HIS A 885 3.96 21.94 -4.80
C HIS A 885 3.68 23.34 -4.24
N PHE A 886 4.52 23.84 -3.33
CA PHE A 886 4.38 25.19 -2.79
C PHE A 886 4.51 26.25 -3.89
N ARG A 887 5.61 26.18 -4.66
CA ARG A 887 5.92 27.14 -5.74
C ARG A 887 4.91 27.11 -6.88
N MET A 888 4.39 25.93 -7.22
CA MET A 888 3.54 25.79 -8.41
C MET A 888 2.05 25.92 -8.12
N HIS A 889 1.62 25.62 -6.88
CA HIS A 889 0.21 25.59 -6.52
C HIS A 889 -0.10 26.45 -5.30
N THR A 890 0.57 26.20 -4.17
CA THR A 890 0.16 26.76 -2.87
C THR A 890 0.21 28.29 -2.86
N GLN A 891 1.30 28.88 -3.37
CA GLN A 891 1.49 30.35 -3.37
C GLN A 891 0.53 31.12 -4.31
N ILE A 892 -0.06 30.44 -5.30
CA ILE A 892 -0.99 31.04 -6.28
C ILE A 892 -2.42 30.50 -6.15
N LYS A 893 -2.72 29.82 -5.04
CA LYS A 893 -3.95 29.03 -4.89
C LYS A 893 -5.21 29.88 -5.00
N GLU A 894 -5.25 31.03 -4.33
CA GLU A 894 -6.43 31.89 -4.30
C GLU A 894 -6.70 32.56 -5.65
N GLN A 895 -5.64 33.04 -6.29
CA GLN A 895 -5.66 33.65 -7.62
C GLN A 895 -6.15 32.64 -8.66
N THR A 896 -5.56 31.44 -8.65
CA THR A 896 -5.93 30.35 -9.56
C THR A 896 -7.37 29.92 -9.33
N ALA A 897 -7.81 29.77 -8.07
CA ALA A 897 -9.19 29.44 -7.76
C ALA A 897 -10.18 30.50 -8.25
N ALA A 898 -9.85 31.80 -8.10
CA ALA A 898 -10.67 32.89 -8.60
C ALA A 898 -10.77 32.90 -10.12
N PHE A 899 -9.64 32.76 -10.82
CA PHE A 899 -9.60 32.63 -12.26
C PHE A 899 -10.44 31.45 -12.76
N ILE A 900 -10.29 30.29 -12.13
CA ILE A 900 -11.05 29.07 -12.46
C ILE A 900 -12.55 29.29 -12.26
N ARG A 901 -13.00 29.94 -11.18
CA ARG A 901 -14.42 30.26 -10.98
C ARG A 901 -14.97 31.10 -12.13
N GLY A 902 -14.22 32.12 -12.55
CA GLY A 902 -14.57 32.97 -13.68
C GLY A 902 -14.68 32.19 -14.98
N PHE A 903 -13.64 31.43 -15.31
CA PHE A 903 -13.56 30.64 -16.55
C PHE A 903 -14.66 29.58 -16.62
N ARG A 904 -14.87 28.84 -15.52
CA ARG A 904 -15.90 27.79 -15.42
C ARG A 904 -17.32 28.33 -15.37
N SER A 905 -17.52 29.62 -15.07
CA SER A 905 -18.85 30.25 -15.18
C SER A 905 -19.35 30.32 -16.62
N ILE A 906 -18.43 30.26 -17.61
CA ILE A 906 -18.75 30.30 -19.03
C ILE A 906 -18.58 28.91 -19.66
N ILE A 907 -17.42 28.28 -19.46
CA ILE A 907 -17.08 26.98 -20.07
C ILE A 907 -17.33 25.85 -19.08
N ASN A 908 -18.12 24.85 -19.47
CA ASN A 908 -18.23 23.63 -18.68
C ASN A 908 -16.90 22.85 -18.72
N PRO A 909 -16.28 22.54 -17.56
CA PRO A 909 -15.03 21.78 -17.49
C PRO A 909 -15.06 20.45 -18.27
N GLU A 910 -16.22 19.78 -18.32
CA GLU A 910 -16.36 18.49 -18.97
C GLU A 910 -16.06 18.54 -20.48
N TRP A 911 -16.29 19.69 -21.11
CA TRP A 911 -16.03 19.87 -22.53
C TRP A 911 -14.53 19.95 -22.84
N LEU A 912 -13.74 20.41 -21.86
CA LEU A 912 -12.30 20.57 -22.01
C LEU A 912 -11.52 19.30 -21.69
N HIS A 913 -12.12 18.31 -21.02
CA HIS A 913 -11.49 17.00 -20.77
C HIS A 913 -11.09 16.26 -22.05
N MET A 914 -11.65 16.64 -23.20
CA MET A 914 -11.26 16.09 -24.49
C MET A 914 -9.87 16.52 -24.94
N PHE A 915 -9.26 17.56 -24.35
CA PHE A 915 -8.02 18.18 -24.83
C PHE A 915 -6.90 18.08 -23.80
N SER A 916 -5.66 17.87 -24.25
CA SER A 916 -4.47 17.96 -23.40
C SER A 916 -4.08 19.43 -23.14
N THR A 917 -3.21 19.68 -22.16
CA THR A 917 -2.76 21.05 -21.82
C THR A 917 -2.23 21.81 -23.05
N PRO A 918 -1.35 21.25 -23.91
CA PRO A 918 -0.91 21.94 -25.13
C PRO A 918 -2.02 22.19 -26.15
N GLU A 919 -3.04 21.32 -26.21
CA GLU A 919 -4.16 21.48 -27.14
C GLU A 919 -5.13 22.57 -26.69
N VAL A 920 -5.36 22.71 -25.38
CA VAL A 920 -6.15 23.83 -24.85
C VAL A 920 -5.42 25.15 -25.10
N GLN A 921 -4.09 25.17 -25.00
CA GLN A 921 -3.32 26.36 -25.38
C GLN A 921 -3.55 26.72 -26.86
N ARG A 922 -3.62 25.74 -27.78
CA ARG A 922 -3.98 25.97 -29.19
C ARG A 922 -5.44 26.39 -29.37
N LEU A 923 -6.36 25.88 -28.55
CA LEU A 923 -7.76 26.31 -28.58
C LEU A 923 -7.91 27.79 -28.18
N ILE A 924 -7.04 28.27 -27.28
CA ILE A 924 -6.99 29.66 -26.82
C ILE A 924 -6.27 30.55 -27.83
N SER A 925 -5.07 30.16 -28.30
CA SER A 925 -4.17 31.02 -29.08
C SER A 925 -4.07 30.70 -30.56
N GLY A 926 -4.80 29.69 -31.03
CA GLY A 926 -4.75 29.25 -32.42
C GLY A 926 -3.54 28.35 -32.70
N ASP A 927 -3.43 27.90 -33.94
CA ASP A 927 -2.23 27.20 -34.38
C ASP A 927 -1.14 28.24 -34.67
N ASN A 928 -0.03 28.15 -33.94
CA ASN A 928 1.23 28.79 -34.31
C ASN A 928 1.82 28.00 -35.49
N ALA A 929 1.20 28.06 -36.67
CA ALA A 929 1.87 27.63 -37.89
C ALA A 929 3.14 28.47 -38.05
N GLU A 930 4.22 27.85 -38.55
CA GLU A 930 5.42 28.60 -38.95
C GLU A 930 4.99 29.78 -39.82
N ILE A 931 5.46 30.98 -39.48
CA ILE A 931 5.27 32.19 -40.29
C ILE A 931 5.64 31.80 -41.72
N ASP A 932 4.69 31.94 -42.65
CA ASP A 932 4.96 31.73 -44.06
C ASP A 932 6.00 32.77 -44.49
N LEU A 933 7.26 32.32 -44.57
CA LEU A 933 8.39 33.18 -44.90
C LEU A 933 8.28 33.69 -46.34
N ASP A 934 7.53 33.02 -47.22
CA ASP A 934 7.31 33.48 -48.59
C ASP A 934 6.27 34.62 -48.62
N ASP A 935 5.22 34.54 -47.79
CA ASP A 935 4.22 35.60 -47.60
C ASP A 935 4.83 36.86 -46.95
N LEU A 936 5.61 36.66 -45.87
CA LEU A 936 6.32 37.75 -45.17
C LEU A 936 7.33 38.46 -46.09
N LYS A 937 7.95 37.72 -47.01
CA LYS A 937 8.92 38.25 -47.97
C LYS A 937 8.25 38.94 -49.17
N TYR A 938 7.01 38.57 -49.47
CA TYR A 938 6.20 39.20 -50.52
C TYR A 938 5.66 40.57 -50.04
N ASP A 939 5.26 40.68 -48.77
CA ASP A 939 4.67 41.90 -48.19
C ASP A 939 5.70 42.83 -47.49
N ALA A 940 6.95 42.41 -47.37
CA ALA A 940 8.04 43.26 -46.88
C ALA A 940 8.48 44.27 -47.95
N SER A 941 8.00 45.51 -47.87
CA SER A 941 8.53 46.62 -48.66
C SER A 941 9.90 47.06 -48.14
N ILE A 942 10.94 46.79 -48.93
CA ILE A 942 12.30 47.27 -48.68
C ILE A 942 12.34 48.79 -48.95
N GLY A 943 12.29 49.57 -47.88
CA GLY A 943 12.66 50.99 -47.91
C GLY A 943 14.15 51.12 -48.24
N THR A 944 14.46 51.83 -49.32
CA THR A 944 15.83 52.11 -49.76
C THR A 944 16.57 52.96 -48.73
N GLY A 945 17.45 52.32 -47.97
CA GLY A 945 18.40 53.04 -47.11
C GLY A 945 18.96 52.17 -46.01
N LEU A 946 20.00 51.39 -46.33
CA LEU A 946 21.14 51.07 -45.43
C LEU A 946 22.15 50.21 -46.21
N PHE A 947 23.01 50.89 -46.97
CA PHE A 947 24.34 50.36 -47.26
C PHE A 947 25.17 50.45 -45.96
N GLY A 948 25.72 49.33 -45.50
CA GLY A 948 26.54 49.29 -44.30
C GLY A 948 27.16 47.90 -44.06
N VAL A 949 28.23 47.64 -44.82
CA VAL A 949 29.23 46.59 -44.66
C VAL A 949 29.59 46.34 -43.17
N VAL A 950 29.72 45.07 -42.73
CA VAL A 950 30.97 44.45 -42.25
C VAL A 950 30.76 42.93 -42.05
N SER A 951 31.67 42.19 -42.67
CA SER A 951 31.93 40.75 -42.67
C SER A 951 32.38 40.19 -41.31
N CYS A 952 31.88 39.01 -40.91
CA CYS A 952 32.59 37.73 -40.76
C CYS A 952 31.69 36.70 -40.08
#